data_AF-A0A8T2FR64-F1
#
_entry.id   AF-A0A8T2FR64-F1
#
_cell.length_a   1.000
_cell.length_b   1.000
_cell.length_c   1.000
_cell.angle_alpha   90.00
_cell.angle_beta   90.00
_cell.angle_gamma   90.00
#
_symmetry.space_group_name_H-M   'P 1'
#
loop_
_entity.id
_entity.type
_entity.pdbx_description
1 polymer ?
#
loop_
_entity_poly.entity_id
_entity_poly.type
_entity_poly.pdbx_seq_one_letter_code
_entity_poly.pdbx_strand_id
1 'polypeptide(L)'
;MEAMLVDCVNNSLRHFVYKNAIFMCERLCAEFPSEVNLQLLATSYLQNNQAYSAYHLLKGTQMAQSRYLFALSCFQMDLLNEAESALCPVNEPGAEIPNGAAGHYLLGLIYKYTDRRKNAAQQFKQSLTIDPLLWAAYEELCILGAAEEATAVFGETAALSIQKQYMQQLSTSLGLNTYNEERNSTSTKNTSSEDYSPRQSKHTQSHGLKDISGNFHSHGVNGGVSNMSFYNTPSPVAAQLSGIAPPPLFRNFQPAVANPNSLITDSSPKSTVNSTLQAPRRKFVDEGKLRKISGRLFSDSGPRRSSRLSADSGANINSSVATVSGNVNNASKYLGGSKLSSLALRSVTLRKGHSWANENMDEGVRGEPFDDSRPNTASTTGSMASNDQEDETMSIGGIAMSSQTITIGVSEILNLLRTLGEGCRLSYMYRCQEALDTYMKLPHKHYNTGWVLSQVGKAYFELIDYLEAEKAFRLARQASPYCLEGMDIYSTVLYHLKEDMKLSYLAQELISTDRLAPQSWCAMGNCYSLQKDHETALKNFLRAVQLNPRFAYAHTLCGHEYTTLEDFENGMKSYQNALRVDTRHYNAWYGLGMIYLRQEKLEFSEHHFRMAFLINPSSSVIMSYLGTSLHALKRSEEALEIMEQAIVADRKNPLPMYQKANILVCLERLDEALEVLEELKEYAPSESSVYALMGRIYKRRNMHDKAMLHFGLALDMKPPATDVAAIKAAMEKLHVPDEIDESP
;
A
#
# COMPACT_ATOMS: atom_id res chain seq x y z
N MET A 1 19.54 -32.44 -28.47
CA MET A 1 19.49 -31.01 -28.82
C MET A 1 18.69 -30.25 -27.78
N GLU A 2 17.42 -30.64 -27.57
CA GLU A 2 16.51 -30.16 -26.51
C GLU A 2 17.18 -29.63 -25.23
N ALA A 3 17.92 -30.45 -24.48
CA ALA A 3 18.59 -30.03 -23.23
C ALA A 3 19.49 -28.78 -23.40
N MET A 4 20.26 -28.68 -24.48
CA MET A 4 21.12 -27.51 -24.73
C MET A 4 20.31 -26.25 -25.10
N LEU A 5 19.12 -26.42 -25.69
CA LEU A 5 18.19 -25.32 -25.94
C LEU A 5 17.53 -24.88 -24.62
N VAL A 6 17.10 -25.82 -23.78
CA VAL A 6 16.57 -25.57 -22.42
C VAL A 6 17.61 -24.81 -21.57
N ASP A 7 18.86 -25.25 -21.56
CA ASP A 7 19.95 -24.57 -20.86
C ASP A 7 20.24 -23.17 -21.45
N CYS A 8 20.21 -23.02 -22.77
CA CYS A 8 20.37 -21.71 -23.43
C CYS A 8 19.24 -20.73 -23.05
N VAL A 9 17.99 -21.20 -22.99
CA VAL A 9 16.84 -20.41 -22.54
C VAL A 9 16.98 -20.06 -21.05
N ASN A 10 17.23 -21.05 -20.19
CA ASN A 10 17.43 -20.82 -18.75
C ASN A 10 18.58 -19.84 -18.47
N ASN A 11 19.70 -19.94 -19.18
CA ASN A 11 20.80 -19.00 -19.04
C ASN A 11 20.43 -17.60 -19.57
N SER A 12 19.66 -17.51 -20.66
CA SER A 12 19.14 -16.24 -21.18
C SER A 12 18.18 -15.57 -20.19
N LEU A 13 17.33 -16.33 -19.48
CA LEU A 13 16.46 -15.82 -18.42
C LEU A 13 17.26 -15.35 -17.20
N ARG A 14 18.27 -16.14 -16.75
CA ARG A 14 19.20 -15.74 -15.66
C ARG A 14 19.99 -14.47 -15.96
N HIS A 15 20.25 -14.18 -17.23
CA HIS A 15 20.90 -12.95 -17.70
C HIS A 15 19.91 -11.85 -18.14
N PHE A 16 18.61 -12.02 -17.88
CA PHE A 16 17.54 -11.06 -18.22
C PHE A 16 17.40 -10.74 -19.73
N VAL A 17 17.94 -11.59 -20.61
CA VAL A 17 17.90 -11.43 -22.08
C VAL A 17 16.61 -12.03 -22.64
N TYR A 18 15.47 -11.55 -22.15
CA TYR A 18 14.15 -12.16 -22.40
C TYR A 18 13.83 -12.36 -23.88
N LYS A 19 14.23 -11.44 -24.77
CA LYS A 19 14.03 -11.58 -26.22
C LYS A 19 14.78 -12.79 -26.81
N ASN A 20 15.98 -13.10 -26.31
CA ASN A 20 16.72 -14.29 -26.72
C ASN A 20 16.11 -15.55 -26.11
N ALA A 21 15.72 -15.49 -24.83
CA ALA A 21 15.02 -16.59 -24.16
C ALA A 21 13.73 -16.99 -24.90
N ILE A 22 12.85 -16.02 -25.21
CA ILE A 22 11.62 -16.26 -25.97
C ILE A 22 11.95 -16.83 -27.36
N PHE A 23 12.85 -16.20 -28.13
CA PHE A 23 13.19 -16.67 -29.48
C PHE A 23 13.72 -18.11 -29.49
N MET A 24 14.65 -18.44 -28.59
CA MET A 24 15.19 -19.80 -28.46
C MET A 24 14.13 -20.78 -27.95
N CYS A 25 13.26 -20.36 -27.03
CA CYS A 25 12.22 -21.21 -26.47
C CYS A 25 11.08 -21.48 -27.46
N GLU A 26 10.76 -20.56 -28.37
CA GLU A 26 9.84 -20.83 -29.48
C GLU A 26 10.39 -21.91 -30.43
N ARG A 27 11.71 -21.93 -30.68
CA ARG A 27 12.33 -22.96 -31.53
C ARG A 27 12.37 -24.31 -30.81
N LEU A 28 12.70 -24.31 -29.51
CA LEU A 28 12.57 -25.46 -28.62
C LEU A 28 11.15 -26.06 -28.66
N CYS A 29 10.10 -25.24 -28.49
CA CYS A 29 8.71 -25.71 -28.56
C CYS A 29 8.28 -26.20 -29.95
N ALA A 30 8.87 -25.67 -31.03
CA ALA A 30 8.57 -26.08 -32.41
C ALA A 30 9.26 -27.39 -32.82
N GLU A 31 10.46 -27.66 -32.30
CA GLU A 31 11.20 -28.91 -32.55
C GLU A 31 10.84 -30.01 -31.54
N PHE A 32 10.62 -29.65 -30.27
CA PHE A 32 10.30 -30.54 -29.16
C PHE A 32 8.99 -30.10 -28.48
N PRO A 33 7.82 -30.40 -29.08
CA PRO A 33 6.52 -30.04 -28.53
C PRO A 33 6.22 -30.83 -27.25
N SER A 34 6.42 -30.19 -26.10
CA SER A 34 6.24 -30.74 -24.75
C SER A 34 5.59 -29.70 -23.85
N GLU A 35 4.70 -30.12 -22.94
CA GLU A 35 4.05 -29.20 -21.99
C GLU A 35 5.07 -28.54 -21.03
N VAL A 36 6.19 -29.20 -20.74
CA VAL A 36 7.31 -28.62 -19.97
C VAL A 36 8.01 -27.50 -20.75
N ASN A 37 8.20 -27.67 -22.06
CA ASN A 37 8.77 -26.64 -22.92
C ASN A 37 7.80 -25.46 -23.08
N LEU A 38 6.48 -25.73 -23.13
CA LEU A 38 5.44 -24.69 -23.11
C LEU A 38 5.39 -23.91 -21.79
N GLN A 39 5.60 -24.58 -20.64
CA GLN A 39 5.73 -23.90 -19.34
C GLN A 39 6.96 -22.96 -19.30
N LEU A 40 8.09 -23.38 -19.90
CA LEU A 40 9.30 -22.55 -20.01
C LEU A 40 9.08 -21.33 -20.94
N LEU A 41 8.35 -21.51 -22.05
CA LEU A 41 7.98 -20.42 -22.95
C LEU A 41 6.99 -19.43 -22.29
N ALA A 42 5.98 -19.95 -21.57
CA ALA A 42 5.04 -19.12 -20.79
C ALA A 42 5.76 -18.34 -19.68
N THR A 43 6.70 -18.97 -18.98
CA THR A 43 7.55 -18.31 -17.98
C THR A 43 8.39 -17.20 -18.62
N SER A 44 8.95 -17.44 -19.81
CA SER A 44 9.71 -16.44 -20.58
C SER A 44 8.83 -15.23 -20.98
N TYR A 45 7.58 -15.46 -21.37
CA TYR A 45 6.60 -14.40 -21.63
C TYR A 45 6.20 -13.62 -20.37
N LEU A 46 5.95 -14.31 -19.25
CA LEU A 46 5.60 -13.67 -17.97
C LEU A 46 6.73 -12.79 -17.43
N GLN A 47 7.99 -13.24 -17.49
CA GLN A 47 9.14 -12.43 -17.09
C GLN A 47 9.36 -11.20 -18.00
N ASN A 48 8.91 -11.26 -19.26
CA ASN A 48 8.91 -10.11 -20.18
C ASN A 48 7.65 -9.22 -20.04
N ASN A 49 6.85 -9.38 -18.99
CA ASN A 49 5.57 -8.71 -18.74
C ASN A 49 4.49 -8.91 -19.83
N GLN A 50 4.52 -10.03 -20.57
CA GLN A 50 3.57 -10.37 -21.63
C GLN A 50 2.54 -11.41 -21.17
N ALA A 51 1.81 -11.11 -20.09
CA ALA A 51 0.79 -11.99 -19.50
C ALA A 51 -0.21 -12.55 -20.53
N TYR A 52 -0.64 -11.73 -21.49
CA TYR A 52 -1.57 -12.12 -22.55
C TYR A 52 -1.03 -13.23 -23.47
N SER A 53 0.29 -13.28 -23.69
CA SER A 53 0.93 -14.34 -24.50
C SER A 53 0.94 -15.67 -23.73
N ALA A 54 1.27 -15.64 -22.44
CA ALA A 54 1.22 -16.83 -21.58
C ALA A 54 -0.21 -17.34 -21.38
N TYR A 55 -1.20 -16.44 -21.22
CA TYR A 55 -2.62 -16.77 -21.17
C TYR A 55 -3.08 -17.55 -22.41
N HIS A 56 -2.78 -17.05 -23.62
CA HIS A 56 -3.18 -17.74 -24.85
C HIS A 56 -2.42 -19.05 -25.09
N LEU A 57 -1.16 -19.15 -24.62
CA LEU A 57 -0.33 -20.35 -24.77
C LEU A 57 -0.76 -21.50 -23.85
N LEU A 58 -1.21 -21.20 -22.62
CA LEU A 58 -1.55 -22.22 -21.61
C LEU A 58 -3.06 -22.50 -21.50
N LYS A 59 -3.91 -21.92 -22.37
CA LYS A 59 -5.36 -22.08 -22.27
C LYS A 59 -5.79 -23.52 -22.57
N GLY A 60 -6.14 -24.28 -21.52
CA GLY A 60 -6.61 -25.67 -21.59
C GLY A 60 -5.60 -26.73 -21.13
N THR A 61 -4.40 -26.33 -20.71
CA THR A 61 -3.37 -27.25 -20.15
C THR A 61 -3.83 -27.91 -18.84
N GLN A 62 -3.38 -29.14 -18.59
CA GLN A 62 -3.84 -29.94 -17.44
C GLN A 62 -2.79 -30.09 -16.33
N MET A 63 -1.48 -30.05 -16.64
CA MET A 63 -0.46 -30.18 -15.59
C MET A 63 -0.56 -29.05 -14.57
N ALA A 64 -0.33 -29.37 -13.29
CA ALA A 64 -0.41 -28.40 -12.20
C ALA A 64 0.41 -27.14 -12.49
N GLN A 65 1.68 -27.26 -12.89
CA GLN A 65 2.53 -26.08 -13.13
C GLN A 65 2.02 -25.20 -14.30
N SER A 66 1.46 -25.80 -15.34
CA SER A 66 0.78 -25.06 -16.42
C SER A 66 -0.45 -24.32 -15.89
N ARG A 67 -1.27 -24.97 -15.06
CA ARG A 67 -2.44 -24.35 -14.40
C ARG A 67 -2.04 -23.19 -13.48
N TYR A 68 -0.92 -23.29 -12.75
CA TYR A 68 -0.37 -22.19 -11.95
C TYR A 68 0.02 -20.98 -12.82
N LEU A 69 0.82 -21.21 -13.88
CA LEU A 69 1.28 -20.14 -14.76
C LEU A 69 0.12 -19.49 -15.55
N PHE A 70 -0.89 -20.27 -15.94
CA PHE A 70 -2.13 -19.75 -16.52
C PHE A 70 -2.91 -18.90 -15.51
N ALA A 71 -3.10 -19.37 -14.27
CA ALA A 71 -3.75 -18.60 -13.21
C ALA A 71 -3.04 -17.28 -12.89
N LEU A 72 -1.70 -17.29 -12.86
CA LEU A 72 -0.88 -16.09 -12.68
C LEU A 72 -1.05 -15.12 -13.85
N SER A 73 -1.12 -15.62 -15.08
CA SER A 73 -1.42 -14.83 -16.29
C SER A 73 -2.80 -14.17 -16.21
N CYS A 74 -3.83 -14.94 -15.83
CA CYS A 74 -5.18 -14.44 -15.60
C CYS A 74 -5.21 -13.35 -14.50
N PHE A 75 -4.50 -13.55 -13.38
CA PHE A 75 -4.44 -12.60 -12.28
C PHE A 75 -3.77 -11.27 -12.65
N GLN A 76 -2.71 -11.31 -13.46
CA GLN A 76 -2.07 -10.11 -14.03
C GLN A 76 -2.96 -9.37 -15.03
N MET A 77 -3.93 -10.08 -15.65
CA MET A 77 -4.94 -9.51 -16.56
C MET A 77 -6.26 -9.14 -15.87
N ASP A 78 -6.32 -9.18 -14.53
CA ASP A 78 -7.51 -8.95 -13.68
C ASP A 78 -8.68 -9.94 -13.92
N LEU A 79 -8.41 -11.08 -14.58
CA LEU A 79 -9.36 -12.16 -14.87
C LEU A 79 -9.51 -13.13 -13.68
N LEU A 80 -9.91 -12.60 -12.52
CA LEU A 80 -9.91 -13.31 -11.24
C LEU A 80 -10.67 -14.66 -11.26
N ASN A 81 -11.81 -14.74 -11.95
CA ASN A 81 -12.62 -15.96 -12.03
C ASN A 81 -11.98 -17.05 -12.91
N GLU A 82 -11.24 -16.68 -13.97
CA GLU A 82 -10.45 -17.62 -14.77
C GLU A 82 -9.18 -18.05 -14.02
N ALA A 83 -8.62 -17.19 -13.16
CA ALA A 83 -7.50 -17.53 -12.29
C ALA A 83 -7.90 -18.55 -11.19
N GLU A 84 -9.06 -18.34 -10.55
CA GLU A 84 -9.61 -19.26 -9.54
C GLU A 84 -9.87 -20.65 -10.12
N SER A 85 -10.61 -20.73 -11.22
CA SER A 85 -11.02 -22.02 -11.82
C SER A 85 -9.85 -22.84 -12.39
N ALA A 86 -8.69 -22.23 -12.62
CA ALA A 86 -7.47 -22.94 -12.98
C ALA A 86 -6.74 -23.56 -11.78
N LEU A 87 -6.71 -22.86 -10.63
CA LEU A 87 -6.12 -23.37 -9.39
C LEU A 87 -7.03 -24.43 -8.76
N CYS A 88 -8.33 -24.15 -8.66
CA CYS A 88 -9.37 -25.00 -8.09
C CYS A 88 -10.45 -25.30 -9.15
N PRO A 89 -10.24 -26.31 -10.02
CA PRO A 89 -11.25 -26.71 -11.00
C PRO A 89 -12.49 -27.27 -10.29
N VAL A 90 -13.67 -26.76 -10.64
CA VAL A 90 -14.97 -27.11 -10.03
C VAL A 90 -15.28 -28.61 -10.09
N ASN A 91 -14.69 -29.32 -11.06
CA ASN A 91 -14.87 -30.76 -11.25
C ASN A 91 -14.07 -31.63 -10.25
N GLU A 92 -13.04 -31.09 -9.60
CA GLU A 92 -12.16 -31.82 -8.68
C GLU A 92 -11.97 -31.06 -7.36
N PRO A 93 -12.97 -31.05 -6.46
CA PRO A 93 -12.96 -30.28 -5.19
C PRO A 93 -11.97 -30.79 -4.12
N GLY A 94 -10.99 -31.61 -4.51
CA GLY A 94 -9.90 -32.11 -3.68
C GLY A 94 -8.56 -32.23 -4.40
N ALA A 95 -8.41 -31.63 -5.59
CA ALA A 95 -7.13 -31.57 -6.29
C ALA A 95 -6.12 -30.71 -5.52
N GLU A 96 -4.85 -31.15 -5.44
CA GLU A 96 -3.79 -30.36 -4.82
C GLU A 96 -3.59 -29.03 -5.55
N ILE A 97 -3.46 -27.93 -4.78
CA ILE A 97 -3.29 -26.60 -5.35
C ILE A 97 -1.91 -26.49 -6.00
N PRO A 98 -1.83 -26.12 -7.29
CA PRO A 98 -0.57 -26.06 -8.02
C PRO A 98 0.52 -25.19 -7.39
N ASN A 99 1.79 -25.62 -7.50
CA ASN A 99 2.96 -24.88 -7.03
C ASN A 99 2.98 -24.59 -5.50
N GLY A 100 2.27 -25.40 -4.70
CA GLY A 100 2.35 -25.42 -3.24
C GLY A 100 2.03 -24.07 -2.60
N ALA A 101 2.90 -23.60 -1.69
CA ALA A 101 2.72 -22.32 -0.98
C ALA A 101 2.41 -21.15 -1.92
N ALA A 102 3.13 -21.02 -3.04
CA ALA A 102 2.93 -19.93 -3.99
C ALA A 102 1.55 -20.01 -4.71
N GLY A 103 0.97 -21.20 -4.84
CA GLY A 103 -0.40 -21.40 -5.32
C GLY A 103 -1.45 -21.00 -4.29
N HIS A 104 -1.29 -21.46 -3.04
CA HIS A 104 -2.16 -21.06 -1.93
C HIS A 104 -2.12 -19.53 -1.70
N TYR A 105 -0.96 -18.90 -1.80
CA TYR A 105 -0.81 -17.45 -1.73
C TYR A 105 -1.56 -16.72 -2.87
N LEU A 106 -1.40 -17.18 -4.12
CA LEU A 106 -2.13 -16.61 -5.27
C LEU A 106 -3.65 -16.78 -5.13
N LEU A 107 -4.12 -17.94 -4.67
CA LEU A 107 -5.54 -18.18 -4.40
C LEU A 107 -6.06 -17.31 -3.24
N GLY A 108 -5.24 -17.09 -2.21
CA GLY A 108 -5.54 -16.16 -1.12
C GLY A 108 -5.74 -14.73 -1.61
N LEU A 109 -4.89 -14.25 -2.51
CA LEU A 109 -5.05 -12.94 -3.18
C LEU A 109 -6.33 -12.88 -4.02
N ILE A 110 -6.65 -13.93 -4.79
CA ILE A 110 -7.90 -13.99 -5.58
C ILE A 110 -9.13 -13.97 -4.67
N TYR A 111 -9.11 -14.68 -3.53
CA TYR A 111 -10.18 -14.62 -2.53
C TYR A 111 -10.26 -13.26 -1.82
N LYS A 112 -9.14 -12.57 -1.56
CA LYS A 112 -9.12 -11.20 -1.04
C LYS A 112 -9.83 -10.23 -1.99
N TYR A 113 -9.46 -10.22 -3.28
CA TYR A 113 -10.07 -9.32 -4.28
C TYR A 113 -11.48 -9.74 -4.74
N THR A 114 -12.01 -10.87 -4.27
CA THR A 114 -13.41 -11.29 -4.46
C THR A 114 -14.22 -11.27 -3.15
N ASP A 115 -13.78 -10.49 -2.15
CA ASP A 115 -14.38 -10.32 -0.78
C ASP A 115 -14.61 -11.62 0.01
N ARG A 116 -14.01 -12.74 -0.40
CA ARG A 116 -14.05 -14.02 0.32
C ARG A 116 -12.97 -14.07 1.40
N ARG A 117 -12.94 -13.04 2.24
CA ARG A 117 -11.88 -12.77 3.24
C ARG A 117 -11.60 -13.94 4.20
N LYS A 118 -12.62 -14.70 4.61
CA LYS A 118 -12.44 -15.92 5.43
C LYS A 118 -11.64 -17.00 4.70
N ASN A 119 -11.98 -17.25 3.42
CA ASN A 119 -11.28 -18.21 2.58
C ASN A 119 -9.87 -17.71 2.26
N ALA A 120 -9.69 -16.42 2.00
CA ALA A 120 -8.38 -15.79 1.80
C ALA A 120 -7.45 -16.05 2.99
N ALA A 121 -7.91 -15.79 4.22
CA ALA A 121 -7.16 -16.06 5.43
C ALA A 121 -6.83 -17.55 5.61
N GLN A 122 -7.75 -18.45 5.30
CA GLN A 122 -7.46 -19.90 5.32
C GLN A 122 -6.36 -20.28 4.31
N GLN A 123 -6.39 -19.73 3.10
CA GLN A 123 -5.37 -20.00 2.07
C GLN A 123 -4.00 -19.43 2.45
N PHE A 124 -3.93 -18.21 3.00
CA PHE A 124 -2.66 -17.67 3.49
C PHE A 124 -2.09 -18.49 4.68
N LYS A 125 -2.93 -18.99 5.58
CA LYS A 125 -2.49 -19.92 6.64
C LYS A 125 -1.97 -21.24 6.06
N GLN A 126 -2.66 -21.84 5.09
CA GLN A 126 -2.18 -23.04 4.39
C GLN A 126 -0.84 -22.79 3.68
N SER A 127 -0.68 -21.63 3.04
CA SER A 127 0.58 -21.20 2.43
C SER A 127 1.73 -21.19 3.45
N LEU A 128 1.52 -20.58 4.63
CA LEU A 128 2.52 -20.52 5.70
C LEU A 128 2.83 -21.87 6.34
N THR A 129 1.88 -22.82 6.36
CA THR A 129 2.17 -24.19 6.82
C THR A 129 3.03 -24.99 5.84
N ILE A 130 3.13 -24.57 4.58
CA ILE A 130 3.96 -25.20 3.55
C ILE A 130 5.32 -24.49 3.44
N ASP A 131 5.32 -23.14 3.47
CA ASP A 131 6.52 -22.31 3.52
C ASP A 131 6.39 -21.23 4.61
N PRO A 132 6.95 -21.47 5.81
CA PRO A 132 6.93 -20.50 6.90
C PRO A 132 7.80 -19.26 6.67
N LEU A 133 8.63 -19.22 5.62
CA LEU A 133 9.47 -18.07 5.27
C LEU A 133 8.76 -17.09 4.32
N LEU A 134 7.57 -17.43 3.82
CA LEU A 134 6.79 -16.58 2.90
C LEU A 134 6.12 -15.40 3.63
N TRP A 135 6.93 -14.42 4.04
CA TRP A 135 6.51 -13.21 4.75
C TRP A 135 5.27 -12.53 4.17
N ALA A 136 5.17 -12.46 2.83
CA ALA A 136 4.04 -11.82 2.14
C ALA A 136 2.67 -12.44 2.46
N ALA A 137 2.61 -13.74 2.80
CA ALA A 137 1.38 -14.39 3.25
C ALA A 137 1.01 -14.02 4.70
N TYR A 138 2.01 -13.74 5.55
CA TYR A 138 1.78 -13.26 6.92
C TYR A 138 1.36 -11.78 6.94
N GLU A 139 2.01 -10.93 6.15
CA GLU A 139 1.63 -9.52 6.00
C GLU A 139 0.19 -9.37 5.46
N GLU A 140 -0.21 -10.20 4.50
CA GLU A 140 -1.60 -10.27 4.03
C GLU A 140 -2.60 -10.72 5.11
N LEU A 141 -2.22 -11.65 6.01
CA LEU A 141 -3.03 -12.00 7.17
C LEU A 141 -3.16 -10.85 8.18
N CYS A 142 -2.10 -10.05 8.37
CA CYS A 142 -2.13 -8.86 9.23
C CYS A 142 -3.06 -7.79 8.67
N ILE A 143 -2.97 -7.51 7.36
CA ILE A 143 -3.87 -6.60 6.64
C ILE A 143 -5.33 -7.04 6.81
N LEU A 144 -5.63 -8.32 6.56
CA LEU A 144 -6.98 -8.89 6.75
C LEU A 144 -7.47 -8.89 8.21
N GLY A 145 -6.61 -8.62 9.21
CA GLY A 145 -6.95 -8.73 10.63
C GLY A 145 -7.18 -10.17 11.09
N ALA A 146 -6.62 -11.16 10.39
CA ALA A 146 -6.81 -12.59 10.62
C ALA A 146 -5.52 -13.33 11.02
N ALA A 147 -4.42 -12.60 11.19
CA ALA A 147 -3.14 -13.10 11.68
C ALA A 147 -3.21 -13.59 13.14
N GLU A 148 -2.70 -14.79 13.35
CA GLU A 148 -2.36 -15.30 14.68
C GLU A 148 -1.06 -14.65 15.18
N GLU A 149 -0.77 -14.82 16.47
CA GLU A 149 0.48 -14.35 17.06
C GLU A 149 1.70 -14.87 16.30
N ALA A 150 2.72 -14.04 16.14
CA ALA A 150 3.92 -14.42 15.40
C ALA A 150 4.66 -15.61 16.05
N THR A 151 4.46 -15.82 17.36
CA THR A 151 4.89 -16.98 18.16
C THR A 151 4.40 -18.31 17.59
N ALA A 152 3.13 -18.38 17.16
CA ALA A 152 2.51 -19.60 16.65
C ALA A 152 2.94 -19.91 15.20
N VAL A 153 3.08 -18.88 14.36
CA VAL A 153 3.48 -19.03 12.95
C VAL A 153 4.98 -19.32 12.82
N PHE A 154 5.84 -18.54 13.49
CA PHE A 154 7.30 -18.69 13.45
C PHE A 154 7.80 -19.52 14.64
N GLY A 155 7.11 -20.62 14.94
CA GLY A 155 7.38 -21.51 16.08
C GLY A 155 8.28 -22.72 15.74
N GLU A 156 8.35 -23.68 16.66
CA GLU A 156 9.16 -24.91 16.51
C GLU A 156 8.73 -25.77 15.31
N THR A 157 7.43 -25.80 15.00
CA THR A 157 6.86 -26.47 13.83
C THR A 157 7.41 -25.90 12.52
N ALA A 158 7.58 -24.59 12.44
CA ALA A 158 8.21 -23.93 11.30
C ALA A 158 9.70 -24.29 11.20
N ALA A 159 10.42 -24.31 12.33
CA ALA A 159 11.85 -24.67 12.37
C ALA A 159 12.09 -26.09 11.84
N LEU A 160 11.29 -27.06 12.29
CA LEU A 160 11.36 -28.45 11.83
C LEU A 160 11.04 -28.59 10.33
N SER A 161 10.04 -27.87 9.83
CA SER A 161 9.67 -27.86 8.41
C SER A 161 10.78 -27.30 7.51
N ILE A 162 11.37 -26.15 7.90
CA ILE A 162 12.48 -25.52 7.17
C ILE A 162 13.72 -26.42 7.19
N GLN A 163 14.08 -27.00 8.35
CA GLN A 163 15.22 -27.91 8.46
C GLN A 163 15.04 -29.15 7.57
N LYS A 164 13.82 -29.71 7.49
CA LYS A 164 13.49 -30.84 6.60
C LYS A 164 13.64 -30.47 5.12
N GLN A 165 13.11 -29.32 4.71
CA GLN A 165 13.20 -28.84 3.32
C GLN A 165 14.67 -28.59 2.91
N TYR A 166 15.46 -27.94 3.77
CA TYR A 166 16.87 -27.65 3.50
C TYR A 166 17.70 -28.94 3.38
N MET A 167 17.48 -29.93 4.25
CA MET A 167 18.12 -31.25 4.15
C MET A 167 17.76 -32.00 2.85
N GLN A 168 16.53 -31.86 2.36
CA GLN A 168 16.08 -32.47 1.09
C GLN A 168 16.68 -31.77 -0.15
N GLN A 169 16.93 -30.46 -0.08
CA GLN A 169 17.67 -29.73 -1.12
C GLN A 169 19.17 -30.07 -1.11
N LEU A 170 19.75 -30.32 0.07
CA LEU A 170 21.15 -30.72 0.19
C LEU A 170 21.39 -32.14 -0.38
N SER A 171 20.48 -33.10 -0.12
CA SER A 171 20.62 -34.45 -0.67
C SER A 171 20.38 -34.52 -2.18
N THR A 172 19.45 -33.72 -2.73
CA THR A 172 19.24 -33.65 -4.19
C THR A 172 20.38 -32.95 -4.93
N SER A 173 21.01 -31.92 -4.33
CA SER A 173 22.18 -31.27 -4.93
C SER A 173 23.44 -32.14 -4.91
N LEU A 174 23.70 -32.90 -3.82
CA LEU A 174 24.77 -33.92 -3.84
C LEU A 174 24.51 -35.03 -4.87
N GLY A 175 23.24 -35.42 -5.06
CA GLY A 175 22.83 -36.45 -6.02
C GLY A 175 23.06 -36.11 -7.50
N LEU A 176 23.27 -34.84 -7.86
CA LEU A 176 23.70 -34.45 -9.22
C LEU A 176 25.22 -34.51 -9.42
N ASN A 177 26.02 -34.36 -8.36
CA ASN A 177 27.47 -34.36 -8.48
C ASN A 177 28.07 -35.76 -8.66
N THR A 178 27.46 -36.79 -8.06
CA THR A 178 27.94 -38.18 -8.16
C THR A 178 27.82 -38.77 -9.58
N TYR A 179 27.01 -38.19 -10.46
CA TYR A 179 26.88 -38.65 -11.86
C TYR A 179 28.02 -38.18 -12.79
N ASN A 180 28.92 -37.29 -12.34
CA ASN A 180 29.98 -36.72 -13.16
C ASN A 180 31.40 -37.26 -12.89
N GLU A 181 31.64 -37.99 -11.79
CA GLU A 181 33.00 -38.46 -11.43
C GLU A 181 33.27 -39.95 -11.67
N GLU A 182 32.25 -40.82 -11.83
CA GLU A 182 32.43 -42.25 -12.16
C GLU A 182 32.80 -42.51 -13.64
N ARG A 183 33.81 -41.77 -14.13
CA ARG A 183 34.49 -42.03 -15.40
C ARG A 183 36.02 -41.90 -15.33
N ASN A 184 36.64 -42.27 -14.20
CA ASN A 184 38.05 -42.69 -14.16
C ASN A 184 38.45 -43.41 -12.85
N SER A 185 38.44 -44.75 -12.84
CA SER A 185 39.56 -45.58 -12.36
C SER A 185 39.22 -47.08 -12.39
N THR A 186 40.24 -47.91 -12.57
CA THR A 186 40.14 -49.38 -12.55
C THR A 186 40.88 -49.94 -11.34
N SER A 187 40.34 -50.95 -10.65
CA SER A 187 40.94 -52.32 -10.61
C SER A 187 40.51 -53.24 -9.43
N THR A 188 39.98 -54.41 -9.79
CA THR A 188 40.24 -55.76 -9.19
C THR A 188 39.91 -56.14 -7.73
N LYS A 189 39.42 -57.40 -7.60
CA LYS A 189 39.29 -58.28 -6.40
C LYS A 189 38.08 -57.99 -5.50
N ASN A 190 37.15 -58.94 -5.27
CA ASN A 190 37.23 -60.20 -4.48
C ASN A 190 37.38 -59.89 -2.98
N THR A 191 36.63 -60.42 -2.00
CA THR A 191 35.58 -61.48 -1.90
C THR A 191 34.98 -61.44 -0.46
N SER A 192 33.86 -62.07 -0.04
CA SER A 192 32.84 -62.97 -0.66
C SER A 192 31.65 -63.27 0.28
N SER A 193 30.44 -63.40 -0.29
CA SER A 193 29.39 -64.41 0.06
C SER A 193 28.49 -64.26 1.30
N GLU A 194 27.35 -64.97 1.22
CA GLU A 194 26.36 -65.38 2.24
C GLU A 194 25.42 -64.31 2.87
N ASP A 195 24.11 -64.55 3.07
CA ASP A 195 23.17 -65.49 2.39
C ASP A 195 21.68 -65.15 2.69
N TYR A 196 20.76 -65.98 2.16
CA TYR A 196 19.35 -66.21 2.50
C TYR A 196 18.25 -65.26 1.99
N SER A 197 17.53 -65.78 0.99
CA SER A 197 16.10 -65.55 0.75
C SER A 197 15.30 -66.85 0.92
N PRO A 198 14.00 -66.78 1.24
CA PRO A 198 13.02 -67.79 0.81
C PRO A 198 11.99 -67.16 -0.16
N ARG A 199 11.96 -67.58 -1.43
CA ARG A 199 11.17 -68.70 -2.00
C ARG A 199 9.72 -68.37 -2.42
N GLN A 200 9.51 -68.36 -3.74
CA GLN A 200 8.50 -69.15 -4.50
C GLN A 200 7.00 -68.71 -4.40
N SER A 201 6.11 -68.98 -5.37
CA SER A 201 6.18 -69.86 -6.57
C SER A 201 5.41 -69.37 -7.81
N LYS A 202 6.00 -69.65 -8.98
CA LYS A 202 5.45 -69.90 -10.34
C LYS A 202 3.91 -70.04 -10.54
N HIS A 203 3.45 -69.54 -11.69
CA HIS A 203 2.59 -70.32 -12.61
C HIS A 203 3.08 -70.14 -14.07
N THR A 204 2.41 -70.74 -15.06
CA THR A 204 2.98 -71.12 -16.38
C THR A 204 1.99 -71.03 -17.54
N GLN A 205 2.52 -71.13 -18.78
CA GLN A 205 1.87 -71.19 -20.11
C GLN A 205 1.69 -69.84 -20.84
N SER A 206 1.71 -69.76 -22.18
CA SER A 206 2.55 -70.42 -23.23
C SER A 206 2.09 -69.93 -24.62
N HIS A 207 2.99 -69.70 -25.58
CA HIS A 207 2.81 -70.09 -27.00
C HIS A 207 4.04 -69.76 -27.88
N GLY A 208 4.36 -70.66 -28.82
CA GLY A 208 5.05 -70.35 -30.09
C GLY A 208 4.04 -70.42 -31.26
N LEU A 209 4.41 -70.34 -32.54
CA LEU A 209 5.71 -70.52 -33.20
C LEU A 209 5.79 -69.71 -34.54
N LYS A 210 6.82 -69.95 -35.38
CA LYS A 210 7.10 -69.24 -36.66
C LYS A 210 6.40 -69.86 -37.88
N ASP A 211 6.31 -69.12 -39.00
CA ASP A 211 7.03 -69.36 -40.30
C ASP A 211 6.56 -68.39 -41.43
N ILE A 212 7.44 -67.74 -42.22
CA ILE A 212 7.97 -68.07 -43.58
C ILE A 212 6.86 -68.05 -44.68
N SER A 213 6.96 -67.42 -45.87
CA SER A 213 8.07 -66.88 -46.70
C SER A 213 7.63 -65.65 -47.55
N GLY A 214 8.56 -65.02 -48.31
CA GLY A 214 8.18 -63.99 -49.31
C GLY A 214 9.31 -63.15 -49.94
N ASN A 215 10.24 -63.76 -50.69
CA ASN A 215 11.31 -63.04 -51.42
C ASN A 215 10.79 -62.25 -52.64
N PHE A 216 11.45 -61.13 -52.97
CA PHE A 216 12.07 -60.93 -54.30
C PHE A 216 13.22 -59.89 -54.25
N HIS A 217 14.24 -60.10 -55.10
CA HIS A 217 15.34 -59.16 -55.36
C HIS A 217 14.91 -58.17 -56.50
N SER A 218 15.71 -57.23 -57.04
CA SER A 218 17.16 -56.96 -56.98
C SER A 218 17.51 -55.54 -57.48
N HIS A 219 18.66 -54.99 -57.06
CA HIS A 219 19.47 -53.93 -57.72
C HIS A 219 18.79 -52.58 -58.11
N GLY A 220 19.49 -51.43 -58.19
CA GLY A 220 20.88 -51.11 -57.85
C GLY A 220 21.41 -49.88 -58.62
N VAL A 221 22.64 -49.46 -58.30
CA VAL A 221 23.50 -48.49 -59.05
C VAL A 221 23.23 -46.98 -58.88
N ASN A 222 24.25 -46.32 -58.32
CA ASN A 222 24.83 -44.97 -58.53
C ASN A 222 24.08 -43.86 -59.31
N GLY A 223 24.26 -42.62 -58.84
CA GLY A 223 24.22 -41.41 -59.68
C GLY A 223 24.14 -40.13 -58.86
N GLY A 224 25.20 -39.31 -58.85
CA GLY A 224 25.25 -38.09 -58.01
C GLY A 224 25.71 -36.83 -58.74
N VAL A 225 25.32 -35.69 -58.16
CA VAL A 225 25.90 -34.33 -58.31
C VAL A 225 25.72 -33.59 -59.65
N SER A 226 24.80 -32.62 -59.65
CA SER A 226 24.96 -31.29 -60.30
C SER A 226 23.96 -30.34 -59.58
N ASN A 227 24.26 -29.21 -58.91
CA ASN A 227 25.36 -28.22 -58.80
C ASN A 227 24.90 -26.84 -59.34
N MET A 228 25.25 -25.75 -58.63
CA MET A 228 24.93 -24.31 -58.89
C MET A 228 23.46 -23.87 -58.67
N SER A 229 23.13 -22.64 -58.23
CA SER A 229 23.99 -21.52 -57.74
C SER A 229 23.25 -20.40 -56.97
N PHE A 230 23.90 -19.90 -55.90
CA PHE A 230 24.02 -18.51 -55.41
C PHE A 230 22.83 -17.53 -55.25
N TYR A 231 22.68 -17.06 -54.00
CA TYR A 231 22.46 -15.67 -53.51
C TYR A 231 22.02 -14.55 -54.48
N ASN A 232 21.06 -13.73 -54.02
CA ASN A 232 21.37 -12.37 -53.53
C ASN A 232 20.22 -11.69 -52.75
N THR A 233 20.58 -10.79 -51.83
CA THR A 233 19.66 -9.84 -51.16
C THR A 233 19.80 -8.44 -51.76
N PRO A 234 18.78 -7.58 -51.58
CA PRO A 234 19.07 -6.16 -51.43
C PRO A 234 18.30 -5.47 -50.29
N SER A 235 18.96 -4.48 -49.69
CA SER A 235 18.37 -3.31 -49.02
C SER A 235 18.84 -2.08 -49.83
N PRO A 236 18.20 -0.88 -49.79
CA PRO A 236 18.51 0.06 -48.69
C PRO A 236 17.49 1.20 -48.40
N VAL A 237 17.90 2.11 -47.48
CA VAL A 237 17.45 3.50 -47.20
C VAL A 237 16.19 3.69 -46.33
N ALA A 238 16.22 4.77 -45.54
CA ALA A 238 15.25 5.14 -44.50
C ALA A 238 14.71 6.57 -44.69
N ALA A 239 13.67 6.92 -43.92
CA ALA A 239 13.16 8.28 -43.75
C ALA A 239 12.92 8.58 -42.26
N GLN A 240 13.00 9.87 -41.87
CA GLN A 240 12.78 10.34 -40.49
C GLN A 240 11.41 11.00 -40.36
N LEU A 241 10.71 10.82 -39.23
CA LEU A 241 10.35 11.92 -38.29
C LEU A 241 9.40 11.50 -37.15
N SER A 242 9.44 12.32 -36.08
CA SER A 242 8.43 12.50 -35.01
C SER A 242 7.97 11.29 -34.18
N GLY A 243 8.15 11.39 -32.87
CA GLY A 243 7.48 10.51 -31.90
C GLY A 243 6.07 11.02 -31.56
N ILE A 244 5.08 10.12 -31.59
CA ILE A 244 3.73 10.30 -31.05
C ILE A 244 3.43 9.06 -30.22
N ALA A 245 2.91 9.23 -29.00
CA ALA A 245 2.51 8.09 -28.17
C ALA A 245 1.23 7.43 -28.73
N PRO A 246 1.11 6.09 -28.71
CA PRO A 246 -0.10 5.41 -29.16
C PRO A 246 -1.29 5.79 -28.26
N PRO A 247 -2.50 6.00 -28.81
CA PRO A 247 -3.67 6.36 -28.02
C PRO A 247 -4.15 5.18 -27.15
N PRO A 248 -4.81 5.44 -26.01
CA PRO A 248 -5.43 4.40 -25.21
C PRO A 248 -6.59 3.74 -25.96
N LEU A 249 -6.71 2.41 -25.84
CA LEU A 249 -7.79 1.65 -26.44
C LEU A 249 -9.12 1.92 -25.71
N PHE A 250 -9.96 2.79 -26.29
CA PHE A 250 -11.34 2.98 -25.84
C PHE A 250 -12.16 1.70 -26.09
N ARG A 251 -12.61 1.06 -25.01
CA ARG A 251 -13.49 -0.11 -25.07
C ARG A 251 -14.94 0.35 -25.10
N ASN A 252 -15.51 0.50 -26.31
CA ASN A 252 -16.92 0.85 -26.49
C ASN A 252 -17.84 -0.20 -25.85
N PHE A 253 -18.72 0.23 -24.95
CA PHE A 253 -19.84 -0.56 -24.46
C PHE A 253 -21.04 -0.40 -25.41
N GLN A 254 -21.50 -1.50 -26.00
CA GLN A 254 -22.83 -1.62 -26.60
C GLN A 254 -23.40 -3.02 -26.31
N PRO A 255 -24.71 -3.16 -26.01
CA PRO A 255 -25.29 -4.44 -25.59
C PRO A 255 -25.77 -5.30 -26.77
N ALA A 256 -25.42 -6.59 -26.76
CA ALA A 256 -26.21 -7.64 -27.42
C ALA A 256 -27.28 -8.12 -26.42
N VAL A 257 -28.58 -8.05 -26.70
CA VAL A 257 -29.35 -8.83 -27.71
C VAL A 257 -29.36 -10.32 -27.36
N ALA A 258 -30.54 -10.81 -26.98
CA ALA A 258 -30.77 -12.18 -26.51
C ALA A 258 -31.40 -13.06 -27.61
N ASN A 259 -31.42 -14.39 -27.38
CA ASN A 259 -32.32 -15.34 -28.04
C ASN A 259 -32.52 -16.60 -27.15
N PRO A 260 -33.53 -17.46 -27.40
CA PRO A 260 -34.33 -18.02 -26.29
C PRO A 260 -34.38 -19.55 -26.18
N ASN A 261 -34.82 -20.06 -25.01
CA ASN A 261 -35.94 -21.02 -24.83
C ASN A 261 -35.86 -21.80 -23.48
N SER A 262 -36.78 -21.53 -22.54
CA SER A 262 -37.62 -22.57 -21.86
C SER A 262 -38.47 -22.02 -20.69
N LEU A 263 -39.74 -21.74 -20.98
CA LEU A 263 -40.98 -22.00 -20.20
C LEU A 263 -40.99 -22.19 -18.66
N ILE A 264 -42.12 -21.73 -18.05
CA ILE A 264 -42.75 -22.14 -16.75
C ILE A 264 -42.06 -21.60 -15.47
N THR A 265 -42.72 -20.93 -14.49
CA THR A 265 -44.08 -20.35 -14.33
C THR A 265 -44.06 -19.30 -13.20
N ASP A 266 -44.98 -18.31 -13.25
CA ASP A 266 -45.61 -17.56 -12.14
C ASP A 266 -44.75 -16.82 -11.07
N SER A 267 -45.12 -15.64 -10.54
CA SER A 267 -46.29 -14.76 -10.75
C SER A 267 -45.90 -13.27 -10.51
N SER A 268 -46.82 -12.33 -10.78
CA SER A 268 -46.62 -10.88 -10.55
C SER A 268 -47.85 -10.27 -9.84
N PRO A 269 -47.75 -9.12 -9.16
CA PRO A 269 -47.70 -7.81 -9.85
C PRO A 269 -46.62 -6.84 -9.28
N LYS A 270 -45.94 -5.99 -10.05
CA LYS A 270 -46.38 -4.90 -10.96
C LYS A 270 -47.18 -3.77 -10.28
N SER A 271 -46.53 -2.63 -10.09
CA SER A 271 -47.13 -1.31 -10.35
C SER A 271 -46.11 -0.44 -11.08
N THR A 272 -46.57 0.60 -11.78
CA THR A 272 -45.80 1.30 -12.83
C THR A 272 -45.88 2.80 -12.65
N VAL A 273 -44.75 3.52 -12.72
CA VAL A 273 -44.76 4.97 -12.99
C VAL A 273 -43.63 5.31 -13.96
N ASN A 274 -44.00 5.98 -15.05
CA ASN A 274 -43.09 6.70 -15.94
C ASN A 274 -43.75 8.06 -16.21
N SER A 275 -43.15 9.18 -15.81
CA SER A 275 -43.53 10.50 -16.32
C SER A 275 -42.47 11.57 -16.05
N THR A 276 -42.19 12.37 -17.06
CA THR A 276 -41.41 13.61 -17.00
C THR A 276 -42.30 14.80 -16.65
N LEU A 277 -41.87 15.70 -15.77
CA LEU A 277 -42.38 17.08 -15.72
C LEU A 277 -41.37 18.00 -14.99
N GLN A 278 -41.43 19.31 -15.30
CA GLN A 278 -40.53 20.33 -14.74
C GLN A 278 -41.21 21.14 -13.62
N ALA A 279 -40.42 21.53 -12.60
CA ALA A 279 -40.68 22.64 -11.67
C ALA A 279 -41.92 22.47 -10.72
N PRO A 280 -42.02 23.20 -9.58
CA PRO A 280 -41.26 24.38 -9.17
C PRO A 280 -40.49 24.28 -7.84
N ARG A 281 -39.68 25.32 -7.57
CA ARG A 281 -39.03 25.56 -6.26
C ARG A 281 -40.09 25.66 -5.15
N ARG A 282 -39.84 25.03 -4.00
CA ARG A 282 -40.50 25.33 -2.72
C ARG A 282 -39.46 25.82 -1.70
N LYS A 283 -39.87 26.75 -0.83
CA LYS A 283 -39.08 27.23 0.32
C LYS A 283 -39.60 26.58 1.60
N PHE A 284 -38.69 26.04 2.42
CA PHE A 284 -38.81 25.78 3.86
C PHE A 284 -37.40 26.05 4.42
N VAL A 285 -37.15 27.12 5.18
CA VAL A 285 -37.53 27.42 6.59
C VAL A 285 -36.60 26.70 7.57
N ASP A 286 -35.85 27.50 8.35
CA ASP A 286 -34.93 27.23 9.48
C ASP A 286 -34.13 25.90 9.41
N GLU A 287 -32.84 25.87 9.06
CA GLU A 287 -31.74 26.81 9.34
C GLU A 287 -31.45 27.09 10.82
N GLY A 288 -30.91 26.08 11.52
CA GLY A 288 -29.86 26.34 12.52
C GLY A 288 -29.91 25.51 13.82
N LYS A 289 -28.93 24.60 13.98
CA LYS A 289 -28.25 24.30 15.27
C LYS A 289 -27.00 23.42 15.11
N LEU A 290 -27.01 22.38 14.25
CA LEU A 290 -25.92 21.39 14.18
C LEU A 290 -24.73 21.74 13.27
N ARG A 291 -24.91 22.53 12.19
CA ARG A 291 -23.89 22.70 11.13
C ARG A 291 -22.56 23.37 11.51
N LYS A 292 -22.45 24.09 12.63
CA LYS A 292 -21.44 25.15 12.79
C LYS A 292 -20.26 24.87 13.73
N ILE A 293 -20.30 23.83 14.56
CA ILE A 293 -19.31 23.62 15.64
C ILE A 293 -18.32 22.47 15.33
N SER A 294 -18.81 21.23 15.19
CA SER A 294 -17.96 20.04 15.02
C SER A 294 -16.99 20.07 13.81
N GLY A 295 -17.39 20.71 12.70
CA GLY A 295 -16.59 20.74 11.48
C GLY A 295 -15.52 21.83 11.39
N ARG A 296 -15.54 22.86 12.26
CA ARG A 296 -14.71 24.07 12.10
C ARG A 296 -13.53 24.20 13.03
N LEU A 297 -13.58 23.54 14.18
CA LEU A 297 -12.50 23.64 15.18
C LEU A 297 -11.25 22.85 14.76
N PHE A 298 -11.42 21.74 14.02
CA PHE A 298 -10.32 20.81 13.68
C PHE A 298 -10.30 20.36 12.21
N SER A 299 -11.00 21.06 11.31
CA SER A 299 -10.76 20.95 9.86
C SER A 299 -10.62 22.34 9.24
N ASP A 300 -9.39 22.67 8.82
CA ASP A 300 -8.92 24.02 8.49
C ASP A 300 -9.41 24.50 7.09
N SER A 301 -10.73 24.60 6.97
CA SER A 301 -11.43 25.15 5.81
C SER A 301 -11.55 26.67 5.91
N GLY A 302 -10.40 27.34 5.83
CA GLY A 302 -10.29 28.80 5.81
C GLY A 302 -11.22 29.49 4.79
N PRO A 303 -11.67 30.73 5.05
CA PRO A 303 -12.83 31.31 4.39
C PRO A 303 -12.66 31.56 2.88
N ARG A 304 -13.54 30.95 2.08
CA ARG A 304 -13.73 31.27 0.64
C ARG A 304 -13.99 32.77 0.45
N ARG A 305 -13.02 33.52 -0.09
CA ARG A 305 -13.23 34.89 -0.57
C ARG A 305 -13.90 34.87 -1.95
N SER A 306 -15.19 35.15 -2.01
CA SER A 306 -15.90 35.39 -3.26
C SER A 306 -15.54 36.77 -3.83
N SER A 307 -15.07 36.80 -5.08
CA SER A 307 -14.61 38.02 -5.76
C SER A 307 -15.77 38.82 -6.37
N ARG A 308 -16.43 39.66 -5.56
CA ARG A 308 -17.30 40.74 -6.07
C ARG A 308 -17.14 42.03 -5.26
N LEU A 309 -16.34 42.96 -5.79
CA LEU A 309 -16.40 44.38 -5.44
C LEU A 309 -16.51 45.18 -6.74
N SER A 310 -17.68 45.76 -6.96
CA SER A 310 -17.84 46.88 -7.88
C SER A 310 -17.23 48.11 -7.21
N ALA A 311 -16.32 48.81 -7.89
CA ALA A 311 -15.81 50.10 -7.42
C ALA A 311 -16.62 51.23 -8.08
N ASP A 312 -17.26 52.06 -7.26
CA ASP A 312 -17.98 53.24 -7.71
C ASP A 312 -17.01 54.39 -8.01
N SER A 313 -17.28 55.18 -9.05
CA SER A 313 -16.48 56.37 -9.40
C SER A 313 -17.27 57.35 -10.26
N GLY A 314 -17.64 58.49 -9.67
CA GLY A 314 -18.41 59.55 -10.32
C GLY A 314 -17.59 60.82 -10.59
N ALA A 315 -18.18 61.72 -11.40
CA ALA A 315 -17.62 63.00 -11.90
C ALA A 315 -16.43 62.85 -12.90
N ASN A 316 -16.37 63.55 -14.04
CA ASN A 316 -17.17 64.69 -14.51
C ASN A 316 -17.11 64.92 -16.04
N ILE A 317 -18.20 65.49 -16.60
CA ILE A 317 -18.27 66.47 -17.72
C ILE A 317 -17.80 66.06 -19.15
N ASN A 318 -18.79 65.82 -20.01
CA ASN A 318 -19.02 66.30 -21.39
C ASN A 318 -17.87 66.81 -22.29
N SER A 319 -17.79 66.28 -23.54
CA SER A 319 -17.90 67.09 -24.77
C SER A 319 -18.11 66.29 -26.09
N SER A 320 -19.35 66.35 -26.61
CA SER A 320 -19.77 66.43 -28.04
C SER A 320 -19.08 65.69 -29.22
N VAL A 321 -19.87 64.78 -29.84
CA VAL A 321 -20.32 64.78 -31.28
C VAL A 321 -19.43 64.20 -32.43
N ALA A 322 -20.12 63.52 -33.37
CA ALA A 322 -19.76 63.15 -34.78
C ALA A 322 -18.69 62.03 -35.01
N THR A 323 -19.08 60.76 -35.32
CA THR A 323 -19.40 60.15 -36.66
C THR A 323 -18.20 59.96 -37.61
N VAL A 324 -18.01 58.82 -38.34
CA VAL A 324 -18.92 57.70 -38.66
C VAL A 324 -18.19 56.37 -39.02
N SER A 325 -18.87 55.24 -38.80
CA SER A 325 -18.71 53.88 -39.44
C SER A 325 -17.36 53.14 -39.45
N GLY A 326 -17.38 51.84 -39.13
CA GLY A 326 -16.25 50.90 -39.32
C GLY A 326 -16.25 49.71 -38.35
N ASN A 327 -17.16 48.75 -38.53
CA ASN A 327 -17.49 47.78 -37.46
C ASN A 327 -16.64 46.49 -37.46
N VAL A 328 -16.10 46.14 -36.28
CA VAL A 328 -15.96 44.77 -35.72
C VAL A 328 -15.17 43.71 -36.53
N ASN A 329 -13.97 43.34 -36.06
CA ASN A 329 -13.83 42.16 -35.19
C ASN A 329 -12.47 42.06 -34.45
N ASN A 330 -12.42 41.28 -33.37
CA ASN A 330 -11.26 41.13 -32.46
C ASN A 330 -10.34 39.95 -32.82
N ALA A 331 -9.02 40.10 -32.59
CA ALA A 331 -8.19 39.24 -31.70
C ALA A 331 -6.66 39.42 -31.88
N SER A 332 -5.89 39.40 -30.78
CA SER A 332 -4.42 39.28 -30.74
C SER A 332 -4.00 37.78 -30.81
N LYS A 333 -2.85 37.33 -31.34
CA LYS A 333 -1.43 37.60 -30.98
C LYS A 333 -1.16 37.36 -29.47
N TYR A 334 -0.12 36.65 -29.01
CA TYR A 334 1.26 36.37 -29.49
C TYR A 334 1.65 34.88 -29.18
N LEU A 335 2.64 34.15 -29.74
CA LEU A 335 3.78 34.34 -30.67
C LEU A 335 4.95 35.24 -30.19
N GLY A 336 6.09 34.74 -29.68
CA GLY A 336 6.67 33.39 -29.54
C GLY A 336 7.79 33.42 -28.46
N GLY A 337 8.93 32.69 -28.48
CA GLY A 337 9.45 31.67 -29.40
C GLY A 337 10.99 31.71 -29.57
N SER A 338 11.65 30.54 -29.54
CA SER A 338 12.97 30.20 -30.15
C SER A 338 14.29 30.16 -29.34
N LYS A 339 15.07 29.09 -29.65
CA LYS A 339 16.56 28.93 -29.70
C LYS A 339 17.43 28.91 -28.43
N LEU A 340 18.11 27.77 -28.26
CA LEU A 340 19.54 27.69 -27.89
C LEU A 340 20.26 26.71 -28.85
N SER A 341 21.59 26.76 -28.90
CA SER A 341 22.45 26.13 -29.92
C SER A 341 23.27 24.94 -29.41
N SER A 342 23.98 24.26 -30.33
CA SER A 342 24.72 23.01 -30.09
C SER A 342 26.25 23.17 -30.03
N LEU A 343 26.93 22.06 -29.70
CA LEU A 343 28.37 21.75 -29.89
C LEU A 343 29.41 22.41 -28.95
N ALA A 344 29.97 21.59 -28.04
CA ALA A 344 31.42 21.40 -27.92
C ALA A 344 31.74 20.06 -27.20
N LEU A 345 32.73 19.31 -27.69
CA LEU A 345 33.35 18.17 -27.02
C LEU A 345 34.72 18.59 -26.46
N ARG A 346 35.05 18.18 -25.23
CA ARG A 346 36.44 18.02 -24.75
C ARG A 346 36.49 17.11 -23.53
N SER A 347 37.69 16.60 -23.23
CA SER A 347 37.91 15.48 -22.32
C SER A 347 39.18 15.66 -21.46
N VAL A 348 39.32 14.79 -20.45
CA VAL A 348 40.53 14.54 -19.64
C VAL A 348 40.94 15.65 -18.65
N THR A 349 40.83 15.40 -17.34
CA THR A 349 42.00 15.17 -16.46
C THR A 349 41.60 14.78 -15.03
N LEU A 350 42.46 13.99 -14.39
CA LEU A 350 42.40 13.57 -12.99
C LEU A 350 43.31 14.49 -12.15
N ARG A 351 42.88 14.95 -10.96
CA ARG A 351 43.81 15.44 -9.91
C ARG A 351 43.23 15.32 -8.49
N LYS A 352 44.10 15.46 -7.50
CA LYS A 352 43.94 14.99 -6.11
C LYS A 352 44.48 16.03 -5.12
N GLY A 353 43.76 16.27 -4.03
CA GLY A 353 44.13 17.10 -2.86
C GLY A 353 42.84 17.55 -2.16
N HIS A 354 42.52 17.27 -0.89
CA HIS A 354 43.23 17.39 0.41
C HIS A 354 43.35 18.82 0.97
N SER A 355 42.39 19.10 1.87
CA SER A 355 42.56 19.63 3.24
C SER A 355 43.26 20.98 3.49
N TRP A 356 42.47 21.94 4.01
CA TRP A 356 42.71 22.85 5.15
C TRP A 356 41.64 23.99 5.12
N ALA A 357 41.23 24.62 6.22
CA ALA A 357 41.25 24.31 7.65
C ALA A 357 40.20 25.21 8.38
N ASN A 358 39.92 24.96 9.67
CA ASN A 358 38.99 25.77 10.49
C ASN A 358 39.61 27.06 11.04
N GLU A 359 38.76 28.07 11.26
CA GLU A 359 38.75 28.90 12.49
C GLU A 359 37.27 28.95 12.97
N ASN A 360 36.82 28.70 14.22
CA ASN A 360 37.32 28.81 15.61
C ASN A 360 37.20 30.23 16.22
N MET A 361 36.86 30.46 17.52
CA MET A 361 36.24 29.62 18.60
C MET A 361 34.88 30.26 19.03
N ASP A 362 34.40 30.44 20.28
CA ASP A 362 34.75 30.14 21.69
C ASP A 362 33.47 30.33 22.56
N GLU A 363 33.29 29.97 23.85
CA GLU A 363 33.96 29.13 24.88
C GLU A 363 32.78 28.51 25.69
N GLY A 364 32.86 27.49 26.56
CA GLY A 364 33.93 26.68 27.15
C GLY A 364 33.29 25.44 27.78
N VAL A 365 33.61 24.96 29.00
CA VAL A 365 34.66 25.30 29.97
C VAL A 365 35.09 23.98 30.65
N ARG A 366 36.36 23.57 30.45
CA ARG A 366 37.27 22.73 31.29
C ARG A 366 36.76 21.40 31.94
N GLY A 367 37.53 20.30 31.96
CA GLY A 367 38.79 19.98 31.26
C GLY A 367 39.80 19.14 32.07
N GLU A 368 40.42 18.15 31.39
CA GLU A 368 41.75 17.55 31.63
C GLU A 368 42.07 16.77 32.95
N PRO A 369 43.10 15.90 33.01
CA PRO A 369 44.03 15.46 31.94
C PRO A 369 44.18 13.92 31.72
N PHE A 370 44.92 13.62 30.64
CA PHE A 370 45.60 12.36 30.26
C PHE A 370 46.26 11.52 31.37
N ASP A 371 46.35 10.19 31.15
CA ASP A 371 47.64 9.51 30.88
C ASP A 371 47.43 8.19 30.09
N ASP A 372 48.45 7.70 29.38
CA ASP A 372 48.45 6.45 28.59
C ASP A 372 49.72 5.63 28.88
N SER A 373 49.65 4.67 29.80
CA SER A 373 50.78 3.78 30.11
C SER A 373 50.38 2.38 30.59
N ARG A 374 50.98 1.36 29.97
CA ARG A 374 51.06 -0.01 30.52
C ARG A 374 52.21 -0.10 31.52
N PRO A 375 52.07 -0.96 32.54
CA PRO A 375 53.19 -1.82 32.91
C PRO A 375 52.80 -3.31 32.98
N ASN A 376 53.68 -4.18 32.48
CA ASN A 376 53.74 -5.58 32.89
C ASN A 376 54.54 -5.66 34.22
N THR A 377 54.23 -6.63 35.10
CA THR A 377 55.16 -7.71 35.51
C THR A 377 54.59 -8.59 36.64
N ALA A 378 54.60 -9.91 36.41
CA ALA A 378 54.87 -11.01 37.37
C ALA A 378 53.93 -11.20 38.61
N SER A 379 53.82 -12.39 39.21
CA SER A 379 54.57 -13.65 39.05
C SER A 379 53.76 -14.92 39.39
N THR A 380 54.34 -16.10 39.07
CA THR A 380 54.21 -17.42 39.75
C THR A 380 52.85 -18.19 39.65
N THR A 381 52.79 -19.52 39.41
CA THR A 381 53.82 -20.59 39.26
C THR A 381 53.26 -21.85 38.55
N GLY A 382 54.14 -22.67 37.92
CA GLY A 382 53.82 -24.01 37.36
C GLY A 382 53.58 -23.99 35.84
N SER A 383 54.40 -24.54 34.92
CA SER A 383 55.31 -25.71 34.90
C SER A 383 54.55 -27.05 34.88
N MET A 384 54.60 -27.94 33.89
CA MET A 384 55.25 -28.02 32.54
C MET A 384 54.29 -28.81 31.58
N ALA A 385 54.54 -29.19 30.33
CA ALA A 385 55.67 -29.18 29.38
C ALA A 385 55.09 -29.29 27.92
N SER A 386 55.57 -28.57 26.88
CA SER A 386 56.62 -28.92 25.89
C SER A 386 56.55 -30.32 25.24
N ASN A 387 56.61 -30.50 23.91
CA ASN A 387 56.73 -29.56 22.76
C ASN A 387 56.18 -30.22 21.46
N ASP A 388 55.80 -29.38 20.48
CA ASP A 388 56.00 -29.42 19.00
C ASP A 388 55.87 -30.77 18.21
N GLN A 389 55.39 -30.81 16.95
CA GLN A 389 55.69 -29.89 15.83
C GLN A 389 54.50 -29.62 14.88
N GLU A 390 54.73 -28.62 14.02
CA GLU A 390 53.85 -28.12 12.97
C GLU A 390 53.82 -29.04 11.74
N ASP A 391 52.72 -29.00 10.98
CA ASP A 391 52.76 -29.30 9.54
C ASP A 391 51.62 -28.53 8.83
N GLU A 392 51.98 -27.60 7.93
CA GLU A 392 50.99 -26.80 7.18
C GLU A 392 50.40 -27.59 6.01
N THR A 393 49.08 -27.83 6.02
CA THR A 393 48.35 -28.24 4.81
C THR A 393 47.12 -27.35 4.58
N MET A 394 47.17 -26.54 3.53
CA MET A 394 46.00 -25.80 3.06
C MET A 394 44.92 -26.75 2.56
N SER A 395 43.78 -26.83 3.25
CA SER A 395 42.57 -27.46 2.74
C SER A 395 41.57 -26.41 2.24
N ILE A 396 41.58 -26.16 0.93
CA ILE A 396 40.49 -25.47 0.24
C ILE A 396 39.51 -26.55 -0.23
N GLY A 397 38.50 -26.86 0.58
CA GLY A 397 37.53 -27.91 0.25
C GLY A 397 36.31 -27.96 1.16
N GLY A 398 35.17 -27.44 0.67
CA GLY A 398 33.81 -27.77 1.11
C GLY A 398 33.49 -27.65 2.61
N ILE A 399 32.88 -26.54 3.04
CA ILE A 399 32.24 -26.47 4.35
C ILE A 399 31.00 -27.38 4.34
N ALA A 400 31.15 -28.61 4.84
CA ALA A 400 30.04 -29.47 5.20
C ALA A 400 29.30 -28.85 6.41
N MET A 401 28.27 -28.04 6.12
CA MET A 401 27.45 -27.37 7.14
C MET A 401 26.87 -28.40 8.10
N SER A 402 27.26 -28.33 9.38
CA SER A 402 26.74 -29.27 10.38
C SER A 402 25.23 -29.07 10.58
N SER A 403 24.51 -30.16 10.85
CA SER A 403 23.06 -30.09 11.14
C SER A 403 22.74 -29.12 12.29
N GLN A 404 23.63 -29.02 13.28
CA GLN A 404 23.51 -28.08 14.40
C GLN A 404 23.61 -26.63 13.93
N THR A 405 24.54 -26.30 13.04
CA THR A 405 24.67 -24.95 12.46
C THR A 405 23.42 -24.54 11.69
N ILE A 406 22.79 -25.49 10.97
CA ILE A 406 21.53 -25.26 10.25
C ILE A 406 20.39 -24.98 11.24
N THR A 407 20.23 -25.79 12.29
CA THR A 407 19.20 -25.56 13.33
C THR A 407 19.39 -24.21 14.03
N ILE A 408 20.62 -23.80 14.35
CA ILE A 408 20.92 -22.49 14.95
C ILE A 408 20.48 -21.37 13.99
N GLY A 409 20.94 -21.36 12.74
CA GLY A 409 20.58 -20.30 11.77
C GLY A 409 19.09 -20.21 11.49
N VAL A 410 18.38 -21.35 11.41
CA VAL A 410 16.91 -21.37 11.28
C VAL A 410 16.23 -20.76 12.51
N SER A 411 16.75 -21.03 13.72
CA SER A 411 16.21 -20.43 14.95
C SER A 411 16.43 -18.92 15.02
N GLU A 412 17.58 -18.41 14.58
CA GLU A 412 17.88 -16.97 14.51
C GLU A 412 16.96 -16.25 13.51
N ILE A 413 16.78 -16.82 12.31
CA ILE A 413 15.87 -16.27 11.28
C ILE A 413 14.42 -16.25 11.79
N LEU A 414 13.94 -17.33 12.40
CA LEU A 414 12.58 -17.38 12.95
C LEU A 414 12.39 -16.45 14.15
N ASN A 415 13.40 -16.28 15.01
CA ASN A 415 13.35 -15.29 16.10
C ASN A 415 13.22 -13.87 15.54
N LEU A 416 13.98 -13.51 14.50
CA LEU A 416 13.88 -12.21 13.83
C LEU A 416 12.50 -12.00 13.16
N LEU A 417 12.03 -12.98 12.39
CA LEU A 417 10.71 -12.95 11.75
C LEU A 417 9.57 -12.87 12.78
N ARG A 418 9.74 -13.49 13.96
CA ARG A 418 8.76 -13.40 15.06
C ARG A 418 8.64 -11.98 15.61
N THR A 419 9.75 -11.29 15.86
CA THR A 419 9.71 -9.89 16.35
C THR A 419 9.18 -8.93 15.28
N LEU A 420 9.60 -9.10 14.02
CA LEU A 420 9.07 -8.30 12.90
C LEU A 420 7.57 -8.55 12.67
N GLY A 421 7.15 -9.82 12.72
CA GLY A 421 5.78 -10.26 12.57
C GLY A 421 4.87 -9.72 13.66
N GLU A 422 5.29 -9.78 14.91
CA GLU A 422 4.47 -9.29 16.02
C GLU A 422 4.34 -7.76 16.01
N GLY A 423 5.41 -7.03 15.71
CA GLY A 423 5.34 -5.57 15.49
C GLY A 423 4.39 -5.21 14.33
N CYS A 424 4.47 -5.94 13.21
CA CYS A 424 3.58 -5.79 12.06
C CYS A 424 2.11 -6.05 12.43
N ARG A 425 1.85 -7.17 13.13
CA ARG A 425 0.52 -7.57 13.61
C ARG A 425 -0.09 -6.53 14.54
N LEU A 426 0.66 -6.06 15.53
CA LEU A 426 0.22 -5.03 16.48
C LEU A 426 -0.04 -3.69 15.79
N SER A 427 0.81 -3.30 14.82
CA SER A 427 0.61 -2.08 14.02
C SER A 427 -0.67 -2.16 13.19
N TYR A 428 -0.91 -3.28 12.49
CA TYR A 428 -2.17 -3.49 11.76
C TYR A 428 -3.38 -3.69 12.69
N MET A 429 -3.19 -3.96 13.99
CA MET A 429 -4.25 -3.93 15.02
C MET A 429 -4.45 -2.55 15.66
N TYR A 430 -3.75 -1.50 15.20
CA TYR A 430 -3.76 -0.14 15.76
C TYR A 430 -3.34 -0.07 17.25
N ARG A 431 -2.59 -1.08 17.71
CA ARG A 431 -1.91 -1.13 19.02
C ARG A 431 -0.50 -0.53 18.88
N CYS A 432 -0.45 0.69 18.37
CA CYS A 432 0.77 1.28 17.81
C CYS A 432 1.91 1.45 18.83
N GLN A 433 1.61 1.77 20.09
CA GLN A 433 2.63 1.82 21.15
C GLN A 433 3.32 0.47 21.35
N GLU A 434 2.54 -0.61 21.45
CA GLU A 434 3.09 -1.97 21.64
C GLU A 434 3.85 -2.47 20.41
N ALA A 435 3.46 -1.99 19.21
CA ALA A 435 4.20 -2.22 17.98
C ALA A 435 5.57 -1.52 18.00
N LEU A 436 5.62 -0.24 18.40
CA LEU A 436 6.86 0.51 18.61
C LEU A 436 7.76 -0.17 19.65
N ASP A 437 7.23 -0.50 20.83
CA ASP A 437 7.94 -1.20 21.90
C ASP A 437 8.46 -2.58 21.45
N THR A 438 7.84 -3.18 20.43
CA THR A 438 8.27 -4.45 19.83
C THR A 438 9.33 -4.27 18.75
N TYR A 439 9.22 -3.23 17.91
CA TYR A 439 10.29 -2.87 16.98
C TYR A 439 11.58 -2.44 17.71
N MET A 440 11.49 -1.77 18.86
CA MET A 440 12.66 -1.40 19.68
C MET A 440 13.43 -2.61 20.26
N LYS A 441 12.85 -3.81 20.25
CA LYS A 441 13.52 -5.06 20.66
C LYS A 441 14.41 -5.65 19.54
N LEU A 442 14.33 -5.12 18.32
CA LEU A 442 15.13 -5.60 17.18
C LEU A 442 16.60 -5.19 17.33
N PRO A 443 17.57 -6.03 16.91
CA PRO A 443 18.96 -5.62 16.84
C PRO A 443 19.13 -4.39 15.93
N HIS A 444 20.00 -3.45 16.32
CA HIS A 444 20.22 -2.16 15.66
C HIS A 444 20.46 -2.25 14.13
N LYS A 445 21.03 -3.36 13.64
CA LYS A 445 21.22 -3.64 12.20
C LYS A 445 19.90 -3.83 11.44
N HIS A 446 18.89 -4.43 12.06
CA HIS A 446 17.57 -4.67 11.49
C HIS A 446 16.62 -3.51 11.74
N TYR A 447 16.72 -2.86 12.91
CA TYR A 447 15.93 -1.67 13.21
C TYR A 447 16.14 -0.54 12.19
N ASN A 448 17.40 -0.26 11.83
CA ASN A 448 17.74 0.79 10.86
C ASN A 448 17.52 0.40 9.39
N THR A 449 16.71 -0.64 9.10
CA THR A 449 16.31 -0.94 7.72
C THR A 449 15.16 -0.03 7.29
N GLY A 450 15.14 0.40 6.02
CA GLY A 450 14.12 1.31 5.50
C GLY A 450 12.68 0.81 5.71
N TRP A 451 12.45 -0.51 5.63
CA TRP A 451 11.13 -1.09 5.91
C TRP A 451 10.72 -0.91 7.38
N VAL A 452 11.59 -1.27 8.35
CA VAL A 452 11.24 -1.12 9.78
C VAL A 452 11.05 0.35 10.14
N LEU A 453 11.92 1.25 9.66
CA LEU A 453 11.78 2.69 9.88
C LEU A 453 10.49 3.26 9.24
N SER A 454 10.07 2.77 8.07
CA SER A 454 8.77 3.12 7.48
C SER A 454 7.59 2.58 8.31
N GLN A 455 7.65 1.36 8.87
CA GLN A 455 6.58 0.84 9.74
C GLN A 455 6.51 1.60 11.08
N VAL A 456 7.66 1.99 11.65
CA VAL A 456 7.74 2.89 12.81
C VAL A 456 7.13 4.26 12.49
N GLY A 457 7.41 4.84 11.31
CA GLY A 457 6.79 6.07 10.85
C GLY A 457 5.27 5.98 10.67
N LYS A 458 4.77 4.85 10.14
CA LYS A 458 3.33 4.55 10.06
C LYS A 458 2.70 4.44 11.47
N ALA A 459 3.37 3.78 12.41
CA ALA A 459 2.87 3.65 13.79
C ALA A 459 2.80 5.01 14.52
N TYR A 460 3.79 5.90 14.34
CA TYR A 460 3.72 7.27 14.87
C TYR A 460 2.64 8.13 14.19
N PHE A 461 2.42 7.97 12.88
CA PHE A 461 1.34 8.64 12.16
C PHE A 461 -0.05 8.26 12.70
N GLU A 462 -0.30 6.97 12.98
CA GLU A 462 -1.55 6.51 13.59
C GLU A 462 -1.70 6.94 15.06
N LEU A 463 -0.60 7.25 15.76
CA LEU A 463 -0.58 7.91 17.08
C LEU A 463 -0.68 9.44 17.01
N ILE A 464 -0.86 10.03 15.81
CA ILE A 464 -0.96 11.48 15.56
C ILE A 464 0.34 12.25 15.91
N ASP A 465 1.44 11.56 16.23
CA ASP A 465 2.76 12.18 16.41
C ASP A 465 3.47 12.36 15.05
N TYR A 466 3.02 13.38 14.34
CA TYR A 466 3.59 13.73 13.03
C TYR A 466 5.07 14.14 13.09
N LEU A 467 5.59 14.55 14.26
CA LEU A 467 6.99 14.98 14.42
C LEU A 467 7.94 13.79 14.54
N GLU A 468 7.61 12.78 15.34
CA GLU A 468 8.38 11.52 15.36
C GLU A 468 8.16 10.71 14.07
N ALA A 469 6.97 10.78 13.45
CA ALA A 469 6.75 10.21 12.12
C ALA A 469 7.65 10.85 11.04
N GLU A 470 7.82 12.18 11.01
CA GLU A 470 8.75 12.84 10.07
C GLU A 470 10.17 12.31 10.23
N LYS A 471 10.65 12.23 11.48
CA LYS A 471 11.99 11.75 11.80
C LYS A 471 12.18 10.30 11.36
N ALA A 472 11.21 9.43 11.64
CA ALA A 472 11.24 8.02 11.26
C ALA A 472 11.28 7.83 9.73
N PHE A 473 10.41 8.50 8.98
CA PHE A 473 10.42 8.42 7.52
C PHE A 473 11.66 9.09 6.90
N ARG A 474 12.16 10.18 7.47
CA ARG A 474 13.42 10.82 7.04
C ARG A 474 14.61 9.89 7.26
N LEU A 475 14.66 9.15 8.37
CA LEU A 475 15.65 8.10 8.60
C LEU A 475 15.47 6.92 7.63
N ALA A 476 14.23 6.49 7.35
CA ALA A 476 13.93 5.44 6.36
C ALA A 476 14.47 5.80 4.96
N ARG A 477 14.32 7.06 4.54
CA ARG A 477 14.87 7.58 3.28
C ARG A 477 16.39 7.74 3.32
N GLN A 478 17.00 8.03 4.48
CA GLN A 478 18.46 8.02 4.61
C GLN A 478 19.05 6.59 4.53
N ALA A 479 18.33 5.59 5.05
CA ALA A 479 18.71 4.18 4.94
C ALA A 479 18.46 3.60 3.52
N SER A 480 17.39 4.03 2.85
CA SER A 480 17.03 3.59 1.49
C SER A 480 16.38 4.71 0.68
N PRO A 481 17.17 5.55 -0.03
CA PRO A 481 16.64 6.72 -0.75
C PRO A 481 15.60 6.39 -1.83
N TYR A 482 15.81 5.29 -2.55
CA TYR A 482 14.96 4.85 -3.67
C TYR A 482 13.75 4.01 -3.23
N CYS A 483 13.46 3.90 -1.92
CA CYS A 483 12.33 3.14 -1.42
C CYS A 483 11.04 3.97 -1.48
N LEU A 484 10.02 3.45 -2.16
CA LEU A 484 8.72 4.12 -2.32
C LEU A 484 7.67 3.66 -1.28
N GLU A 485 8.01 2.67 -0.45
CA GLU A 485 7.09 2.04 0.50
C GLU A 485 6.83 2.93 1.73
N GLY A 486 5.55 3.24 1.97
CA GLY A 486 5.11 4.19 3.00
C GLY A 486 5.32 5.67 2.66
N MET A 487 5.84 6.01 1.47
CA MET A 487 6.09 7.40 1.07
C MET A 487 4.81 8.18 0.78
N ASP A 488 3.71 7.48 0.51
CA ASP A 488 2.36 8.01 0.48
C ASP A 488 1.93 8.52 1.86
N ILE A 489 2.09 7.72 2.92
CA ILE A 489 1.80 8.13 4.31
C ILE A 489 2.76 9.23 4.77
N TYR A 490 4.05 9.15 4.42
CA TYR A 490 5.00 10.24 4.71
C TYR A 490 4.59 11.56 4.06
N SER A 491 4.08 11.54 2.83
CA SER A 491 3.57 12.75 2.17
C SER A 491 2.37 13.36 2.90
N THR A 492 1.53 12.52 3.52
CA THR A 492 0.41 12.97 4.37
C THR A 492 0.89 13.50 5.73
N VAL A 493 1.97 12.94 6.32
CA VAL A 493 2.65 13.51 7.50
C VAL A 493 3.13 14.94 7.21
N LEU A 494 3.81 15.15 6.08
CA LEU A 494 4.27 16.50 5.67
C LEU A 494 3.11 17.45 5.36
N TYR A 495 1.99 16.94 4.83
CA TYR A 495 0.75 17.70 4.66
C TYR A 495 0.18 18.18 6.00
N HIS A 496 0.08 17.31 7.02
CA HIS A 496 -0.38 17.69 8.36
C HIS A 496 0.55 18.68 9.07
N LEU A 497 1.87 18.54 8.87
CA LEU A 497 2.87 19.50 9.36
C LEU A 497 2.89 20.84 8.60
N LYS A 498 2.15 20.96 7.48
CA LYS A 498 2.15 22.13 6.57
C LYS A 498 3.55 22.49 6.06
N GLU A 499 4.32 21.46 5.71
CA GLU A 499 5.72 21.54 5.28
C GLU A 499 5.85 21.59 3.74
N ASP A 500 5.23 22.61 3.12
CA ASP A 500 5.11 22.81 1.66
C ASP A 500 6.39 22.49 0.88
N MET A 501 7.52 23.00 1.34
CA MET A 501 8.84 22.86 0.70
C MET A 501 9.36 21.42 0.75
N LYS A 502 9.24 20.75 1.90
CA LYS A 502 9.64 19.33 2.04
C LYS A 502 8.75 18.42 1.21
N LEU A 503 7.44 18.70 1.20
CA LEU A 503 6.45 17.92 0.45
C LEU A 503 6.64 18.06 -1.07
N SER A 504 6.90 19.28 -1.57
CA SER A 504 7.19 19.50 -2.99
C SER A 504 8.49 18.82 -3.41
N TYR A 505 9.55 18.91 -2.60
CA TYR A 505 10.81 18.23 -2.84
C TYR A 505 10.64 16.70 -2.88
N LEU A 506 9.92 16.12 -1.89
CA LEU A 506 9.59 14.69 -1.84
C LEU A 506 8.83 14.25 -3.11
N ALA A 507 7.77 14.97 -3.48
CA ALA A 507 6.94 14.62 -4.62
C ALA A 507 7.70 14.64 -5.96
N GLN A 508 8.63 15.59 -6.13
CA GLN A 508 9.50 15.65 -7.30
C GLN A 508 10.53 14.50 -7.31
N GLU A 509 11.16 14.20 -6.18
CA GLU A 509 12.15 13.11 -6.09
C GLU A 509 11.51 11.73 -6.35
N LEU A 510 10.32 11.48 -5.78
CA LEU A 510 9.57 10.23 -6.00
C LEU A 510 9.20 10.05 -7.48
N ILE A 511 8.66 11.08 -8.15
CA ILE A 511 8.34 11.02 -9.59
C ILE A 511 9.60 10.86 -10.46
N SER A 512 10.75 11.40 -10.02
CA SER A 512 12.03 11.19 -10.72
C SER A 512 12.60 9.78 -10.53
N THR A 513 12.24 9.11 -9.42
CA THR A 513 12.65 7.73 -9.10
C THR A 513 11.77 6.72 -9.82
N ASP A 514 10.45 6.82 -9.66
CA ASP A 514 9.48 6.12 -10.51
C ASP A 514 8.20 6.92 -10.72
N ARG A 515 7.80 6.97 -11.99
CA ARG A 515 6.59 7.63 -12.51
C ARG A 515 5.42 6.64 -12.69
N LEU A 516 5.65 5.34 -12.55
CA LEU A 516 4.63 4.29 -12.63
C LEU A 516 4.11 3.86 -11.25
N ALA A 517 4.88 4.05 -10.19
CA ALA A 517 4.43 3.88 -8.81
C ALA A 517 3.28 4.85 -8.45
N PRO A 518 2.17 4.36 -7.85
CA PRO A 518 1.06 5.22 -7.43
C PRO A 518 1.43 6.13 -6.25
N GLN A 519 2.36 5.72 -5.38
CA GLN A 519 2.80 6.52 -4.21
C GLN A 519 3.37 7.87 -4.63
N SER A 520 4.16 7.92 -5.72
CA SER A 520 4.73 9.15 -6.28
C SER A 520 3.64 10.16 -6.69
N TRP A 521 2.53 9.67 -7.25
CA TRP A 521 1.39 10.51 -7.65
C TRP A 521 0.50 10.91 -6.48
N CYS A 522 0.41 10.09 -5.42
CA CYS A 522 -0.21 10.52 -4.15
C CYS A 522 0.59 11.64 -3.47
N ALA A 523 1.92 11.54 -3.40
CA ALA A 523 2.75 12.61 -2.85
C ALA A 523 2.60 13.92 -3.63
N MET A 524 2.52 13.84 -4.95
CA MET A 524 2.26 15.01 -5.81
C MET A 524 0.83 15.56 -5.62
N GLY A 525 -0.18 14.70 -5.47
CA GLY A 525 -1.55 15.13 -5.16
C GLY A 525 -1.64 15.86 -3.81
N ASN A 526 -1.00 15.32 -2.76
CA ASN A 526 -0.92 15.97 -1.45
C ASN A 526 -0.22 17.34 -1.53
N CYS A 527 0.82 17.48 -2.37
CA CYS A 527 1.49 18.77 -2.58
C CYS A 527 0.56 19.84 -3.18
N TYR A 528 -0.22 19.51 -4.21
CA TYR A 528 -1.19 20.46 -4.79
C TYR A 528 -2.41 20.71 -3.87
N SER A 529 -2.83 19.71 -3.08
CA SER A 529 -3.90 19.86 -2.09
C SER A 529 -3.51 20.87 -1.00
N LEU A 530 -2.28 20.80 -0.51
CA LEU A 530 -1.74 21.76 0.47
C LEU A 530 -1.69 23.19 -0.08
N GLN A 531 -1.36 23.34 -1.37
CA GLN A 531 -1.42 24.60 -2.13
C GLN A 531 -2.85 25.06 -2.45
N LYS A 532 -3.87 24.25 -2.11
CA LYS A 532 -5.32 24.49 -2.33
C LYS A 532 -5.74 24.46 -3.80
N ASP A 533 -4.94 23.84 -4.66
CA ASP A 533 -5.33 23.45 -6.02
C ASP A 533 -5.90 22.04 -6.02
N HIS A 534 -7.10 21.92 -5.43
CA HIS A 534 -7.86 20.68 -5.32
C HIS A 534 -8.15 20.04 -6.69
N GLU A 535 -8.19 20.83 -7.76
CA GLU A 535 -8.41 20.35 -9.12
C GLU A 535 -7.19 19.61 -9.68
N THR A 536 -5.97 20.11 -9.49
CA THR A 536 -4.76 19.36 -9.90
C THR A 536 -4.40 18.27 -8.90
N ALA A 537 -4.66 18.46 -7.60
CA ALA A 537 -4.56 17.39 -6.61
C ALA A 537 -5.37 16.16 -7.03
N LEU A 538 -6.65 16.35 -7.34
CA LEU A 538 -7.54 15.28 -7.83
C LEU A 538 -7.04 14.62 -9.12
N LYS A 539 -6.51 15.40 -10.08
CA LYS A 539 -5.93 14.86 -11.33
C LYS A 539 -4.71 13.95 -11.05
N ASN A 540 -3.91 14.27 -10.04
CA ASN A 540 -2.78 13.43 -9.59
C ASN A 540 -3.26 12.17 -8.84
N PHE A 541 -4.21 12.28 -7.91
CA PHE A 541 -4.76 11.10 -7.21
C PHE A 541 -5.48 10.13 -8.17
N LEU A 542 -6.25 10.64 -9.13
CA LEU A 542 -6.84 9.83 -10.20
C LEU A 542 -5.76 9.17 -11.08
N ARG A 543 -4.58 9.79 -11.23
CA ARG A 543 -3.44 9.17 -11.92
C ARG A 543 -2.82 8.02 -11.11
N ALA A 544 -2.75 8.13 -9.79
CA ALA A 544 -2.36 7.01 -8.92
C ALA A 544 -3.34 5.82 -9.06
N VAL A 545 -4.66 6.09 -9.05
CA VAL A 545 -5.70 5.06 -9.25
C VAL A 545 -5.62 4.42 -10.65
N GLN A 546 -5.27 5.17 -11.70
CA GLN A 546 -5.05 4.62 -13.04
C GLN A 546 -3.83 3.69 -13.13
N LEU A 547 -2.80 3.90 -12.29
CA LEU A 547 -1.58 3.10 -12.27
C LEU A 547 -1.75 1.83 -11.43
N ASN A 548 -2.47 1.92 -10.31
CA ASN A 548 -2.88 0.76 -9.53
C ASN A 548 -4.32 0.90 -9.03
N PRO A 549 -5.31 0.30 -9.72
CA PRO A 549 -6.71 0.31 -9.27
C PRO A 549 -6.92 -0.36 -7.90
N ARG A 550 -6.02 -1.27 -7.50
CA ARG A 550 -6.03 -2.01 -6.22
C ARG A 550 -5.26 -1.29 -5.11
N PHE A 551 -5.05 0.03 -5.20
CA PHE A 551 -4.40 0.84 -4.16
C PHE A 551 -5.42 1.69 -3.39
N ALA A 552 -5.90 1.18 -2.25
CA ALA A 552 -7.02 1.76 -1.49
C ALA A 552 -6.81 3.23 -1.08
N TYR A 553 -5.59 3.59 -0.66
CA TYR A 553 -5.29 4.93 -0.13
C TYR A 553 -5.46 6.04 -1.16
N ALA A 554 -5.13 5.79 -2.45
CA ALA A 554 -5.37 6.76 -3.51
C ALA A 554 -6.88 7.02 -3.76
N HIS A 555 -7.74 6.01 -3.61
CA HIS A 555 -9.19 6.19 -3.67
C HIS A 555 -9.69 7.00 -2.46
N THR A 556 -9.12 6.80 -1.27
CA THR A 556 -9.43 7.59 -0.06
C THR A 556 -9.05 9.06 -0.24
N LEU A 557 -7.85 9.34 -0.76
CA LEU A 557 -7.38 10.71 -1.06
C LEU A 557 -8.25 11.38 -2.14
N CYS A 558 -8.65 10.67 -3.20
CA CYS A 558 -9.68 11.15 -4.14
C CYS A 558 -10.98 11.52 -3.41
N GLY A 559 -11.43 10.66 -2.49
CA GLY A 559 -12.63 10.90 -1.67
C GLY A 559 -12.55 12.16 -0.83
N HIS A 560 -11.39 12.44 -0.23
CA HIS A 560 -11.14 13.67 0.53
C HIS A 560 -11.21 14.91 -0.37
N GLU A 561 -10.56 14.92 -1.53
CA GLU A 561 -10.62 16.07 -2.46
C GLU A 561 -12.04 16.32 -2.99
N TYR A 562 -12.78 15.28 -3.40
CA TYR A 562 -14.19 15.42 -3.76
C TYR A 562 -15.04 15.98 -2.60
N THR A 563 -14.74 15.58 -1.36
CA THR A 563 -15.42 16.11 -0.15
C THR A 563 -15.09 17.59 0.12
N THR A 564 -13.90 18.06 -0.27
CA THR A 564 -13.46 19.47 -0.20
C THR A 564 -14.04 20.32 -1.34
N LEU A 565 -14.20 19.72 -2.53
CA LEU A 565 -14.90 20.30 -3.68
C LEU A 565 -16.44 20.28 -3.56
N GLU A 566 -16.98 19.74 -2.46
CA GLU A 566 -18.42 19.55 -2.18
C GLU A 566 -19.14 18.58 -3.15
N ASP A 567 -18.39 17.81 -3.96
CA ASP A 567 -18.89 16.71 -4.78
C ASP A 567 -19.05 15.44 -3.94
N PHE A 568 -20.09 15.42 -3.12
CA PHE A 568 -20.37 14.30 -2.23
C PHE A 568 -20.68 12.99 -2.99
N GLU A 569 -21.18 13.05 -4.23
CA GLU A 569 -21.49 11.85 -4.99
C GLU A 569 -20.23 11.10 -5.42
N ASN A 570 -19.26 11.80 -6.02
CA ASN A 570 -18.02 11.17 -6.46
C ASN A 570 -17.08 10.90 -5.28
N GLY A 571 -17.18 11.68 -4.20
CA GLY A 571 -16.58 11.36 -2.90
C GLY A 571 -17.06 10.01 -2.33
N MET A 572 -18.38 9.78 -2.27
CA MET A 572 -18.94 8.48 -1.83
C MET A 572 -18.49 7.32 -2.73
N LYS A 573 -18.50 7.50 -4.06
CA LYS A 573 -18.02 6.47 -5.02
C LYS A 573 -16.54 6.13 -4.79
N SER A 574 -15.72 7.13 -4.49
CA SER A 574 -14.29 6.95 -4.22
C SER A 574 -14.03 6.19 -2.92
N TYR A 575 -14.64 6.59 -1.80
CA TYR A 575 -14.51 5.82 -0.55
C TYR A 575 -15.09 4.40 -0.67
N GLN A 576 -16.19 4.19 -1.41
CA GLN A 576 -16.69 2.84 -1.70
C GLN A 576 -15.70 2.00 -2.52
N ASN A 577 -14.94 2.61 -3.44
CA ASN A 577 -13.87 1.91 -4.16
C ASN A 577 -12.70 1.56 -3.23
N ALA A 578 -12.31 2.47 -2.33
CA ALA A 578 -11.31 2.17 -1.29
C ALA A 578 -11.74 0.94 -0.46
N LEU A 579 -13.01 0.88 -0.04
CA LEU A 579 -13.56 -0.24 0.75
C LEU A 579 -13.74 -1.54 -0.05
N ARG A 580 -13.90 -1.48 -1.39
CA ARG A 580 -13.87 -2.68 -2.27
C ARG A 580 -12.46 -3.26 -2.39
N VAL A 581 -11.43 -2.43 -2.28
CA VAL A 581 -10.02 -2.84 -2.33
C VAL A 581 -9.52 -3.32 -0.96
N ASP A 582 -9.84 -2.56 0.10
CA ASP A 582 -9.58 -2.92 1.49
C ASP A 582 -10.77 -2.54 2.38
N THR A 583 -11.56 -3.56 2.74
CA THR A 583 -12.70 -3.45 3.67
C THR A 583 -12.32 -2.93 5.06
N ARG A 584 -11.04 -3.02 5.43
CA ARG A 584 -10.48 -2.64 6.74
C ARG A 584 -9.78 -1.27 6.70
N HIS A 585 -9.95 -0.51 5.62
CA HIS A 585 -9.40 0.85 5.51
C HIS A 585 -10.27 1.87 6.24
N TYR A 586 -10.00 2.10 7.55
CA TYR A 586 -10.85 2.93 8.41
C TYR A 586 -11.04 4.37 7.90
N ASN A 587 -10.04 4.95 7.21
CA ASN A 587 -10.11 6.31 6.67
C ASN A 587 -11.24 6.47 5.63
N ALA A 588 -11.59 5.41 4.89
CA ALA A 588 -12.72 5.45 3.96
C ALA A 588 -14.08 5.29 4.67
N TRP A 589 -14.15 4.50 5.76
CA TRP A 589 -15.33 4.45 6.63
C TRP A 589 -15.57 5.81 7.31
N TYR A 590 -14.52 6.42 7.85
CA TYR A 590 -14.53 7.78 8.40
C TYR A 590 -14.97 8.82 7.36
N GLY A 591 -14.42 8.76 6.14
CA GLY A 591 -14.79 9.63 5.03
C GLY A 591 -16.27 9.54 4.64
N LEU A 592 -16.83 8.33 4.57
CA LEU A 592 -18.27 8.12 4.36
C LEU A 592 -19.11 8.67 5.52
N GLY A 593 -18.73 8.40 6.77
CA GLY A 593 -19.39 8.97 7.95
C GLY A 593 -19.41 10.49 7.91
N MET A 594 -18.30 11.13 7.53
CA MET A 594 -18.21 12.58 7.36
C MET A 594 -19.10 13.14 6.24
N ILE A 595 -19.23 12.44 5.10
CA ILE A 595 -20.20 12.82 4.06
C ILE A 595 -21.64 12.69 4.59
N TYR A 596 -21.99 11.59 5.26
CA TYR A 596 -23.34 11.41 5.80
C TYR A 596 -23.68 12.43 6.89
N LEU A 597 -22.72 12.80 7.75
CA LEU A 597 -22.89 13.87 8.74
C LEU A 597 -23.12 15.24 8.06
N ARG A 598 -22.37 15.58 7.00
CA ARG A 598 -22.58 16.79 6.20
C ARG A 598 -23.92 16.80 5.46
N GLN A 599 -24.46 15.63 5.12
CA GLN A 599 -25.81 15.45 4.56
C GLN A 599 -26.92 15.35 5.63
N GLU A 600 -26.61 15.55 6.91
CA GLU A 600 -27.54 15.42 8.05
C GLU A 600 -28.20 14.03 8.19
N LYS A 601 -27.61 13.01 7.57
CA LYS A 601 -28.05 11.59 7.60
C LYS A 601 -27.44 10.86 8.80
N LEU A 602 -27.87 11.26 9.99
CA LEU A 602 -27.25 10.89 11.27
C LEU A 602 -27.16 9.37 11.54
N GLU A 603 -28.15 8.59 11.14
CA GLU A 603 -28.17 7.12 11.31
C GLU A 603 -27.06 6.45 10.48
N PHE A 604 -26.92 6.84 9.21
CA PHE A 604 -25.84 6.37 8.36
C PHE A 604 -24.48 6.87 8.85
N SER A 605 -24.41 8.09 9.42
CA SER A 605 -23.20 8.63 10.05
C SER A 605 -22.74 7.78 11.24
N GLU A 606 -23.63 7.44 12.18
CA GLU A 606 -23.34 6.54 13.31
C GLU A 606 -22.78 5.21 12.81
N HIS A 607 -23.46 4.57 11.86
CA HIS A 607 -23.04 3.28 11.33
C HIS A 607 -21.62 3.30 10.76
N HIS A 608 -21.30 4.29 9.92
CA HIS A 608 -19.98 4.34 9.27
C HIS A 608 -18.86 4.72 10.26
N PHE A 609 -19.10 5.62 11.22
CA PHE A 609 -18.11 5.89 12.28
C PHE A 609 -17.94 4.70 13.24
N ARG A 610 -19.01 3.95 13.52
CA ARG A 610 -18.95 2.73 14.32
C ARG A 610 -18.17 1.61 13.62
N MET A 611 -18.30 1.48 12.30
CA MET A 611 -17.45 0.59 11.50
C MET A 611 -15.98 1.04 11.50
N ALA A 612 -15.69 2.34 11.43
CA ALA A 612 -14.32 2.85 11.56
C ALA A 612 -13.71 2.58 12.96
N PHE A 613 -14.50 2.79 14.03
CA PHE A 613 -14.11 2.53 15.42
C PHE A 613 -13.83 1.04 15.71
N LEU A 614 -14.63 0.13 15.14
CA LEU A 614 -14.38 -1.31 15.23
C LEU A 614 -13.08 -1.76 14.53
N ILE A 615 -12.50 -0.92 13.67
CA ILE A 615 -11.22 -1.17 12.99
C ILE A 615 -10.06 -0.55 13.75
N ASN A 616 -10.16 0.75 14.06
CA ASN A 616 -9.19 1.53 14.83
C ASN A 616 -9.88 2.02 16.14
N PRO A 617 -9.81 1.23 17.22
CA PRO A 617 -10.44 1.56 18.51
C PRO A 617 -9.57 2.45 19.40
N SER A 618 -8.41 2.93 18.93
CA SER A 618 -7.52 3.84 19.66
C SER A 618 -7.65 5.30 19.20
N SER A 619 -8.28 5.56 18.05
CA SER A 619 -8.44 6.93 17.52
C SER A 619 -9.47 7.77 18.28
N SER A 620 -9.00 8.71 19.10
CA SER A 620 -9.81 9.73 19.78
C SER A 620 -10.66 10.58 18.83
N VAL A 621 -10.18 10.79 17.60
CA VAL A 621 -10.89 11.51 16.54
C VAL A 621 -12.13 10.74 16.07
N ILE A 622 -12.01 9.44 15.79
CA ILE A 622 -13.15 8.62 15.34
C ILE A 622 -14.21 8.52 16.44
N MET A 623 -13.79 8.29 17.69
CA MET A 623 -14.69 8.30 18.85
C MET A 623 -15.44 9.64 18.99
N SER A 624 -14.75 10.77 18.81
CA SER A 624 -15.37 12.10 18.89
C SER A 624 -16.49 12.28 17.86
N TYR A 625 -16.29 11.84 16.61
CA TYR A 625 -17.32 11.93 15.56
C TYR A 625 -18.45 10.89 15.74
N LEU A 626 -18.15 9.72 16.31
CA LEU A 626 -19.15 8.73 16.72
C LEU A 626 -20.06 9.28 17.84
N GLY A 627 -19.48 9.79 18.93
CA GLY A 627 -20.21 10.42 20.03
C GLY A 627 -21.01 11.65 19.58
N THR A 628 -20.44 12.48 18.68
CA THR A 628 -21.18 13.60 18.06
C THR A 628 -22.41 13.11 17.29
N SER A 629 -22.30 11.99 16.55
CA SER A 629 -23.42 11.39 15.82
C SER A 629 -24.47 10.78 16.77
N LEU A 630 -24.03 10.12 17.85
CA LEU A 630 -24.91 9.56 18.89
C LEU A 630 -25.71 10.65 19.62
N HIS A 631 -25.06 11.76 20.01
CA HIS A 631 -25.73 12.90 20.62
C HIS A 631 -26.75 13.54 19.66
N ALA A 632 -26.42 13.67 18.38
CA ALA A 632 -27.35 14.18 17.37
C ALA A 632 -28.57 13.24 17.17
N LEU A 633 -28.39 11.93 17.38
CA LEU A 633 -29.47 10.92 17.46
C LEU A 633 -30.17 10.88 18.84
N LYS A 634 -29.93 11.87 19.71
CA LYS A 634 -30.45 11.99 21.10
C LYS A 634 -29.97 10.91 22.08
N ARG A 635 -29.01 10.06 21.70
CA ARG A 635 -28.37 9.05 22.55
C ARG A 635 -27.21 9.68 23.34
N SER A 636 -27.54 10.69 24.16
CA SER A 636 -26.55 11.58 24.78
C SER A 636 -25.69 10.94 25.87
N GLU A 637 -26.23 10.03 26.68
CA GLU A 637 -25.43 9.35 27.73
C GLU A 637 -24.42 8.37 27.09
N GLU A 638 -24.82 7.58 26.09
CA GLU A 638 -23.89 6.77 25.28
C GLU A 638 -22.82 7.63 24.59
N ALA A 639 -23.18 8.86 24.19
CA ALA A 639 -22.22 9.80 23.64
C ALA A 639 -21.20 10.29 24.68
N LEU A 640 -21.61 10.48 25.95
CA LEU A 640 -20.68 10.82 27.04
C LEU A 640 -19.72 9.67 27.35
N GLU A 641 -20.19 8.42 27.37
CA GLU A 641 -19.33 7.23 27.57
C GLU A 641 -18.24 7.11 26.49
N ILE A 642 -18.61 7.32 25.21
CA ILE A 642 -17.66 7.30 24.09
C ILE A 642 -16.71 8.51 24.12
N MET A 643 -17.16 9.67 24.58
CA MET A 643 -16.28 10.84 24.77
C MET A 643 -15.28 10.63 25.90
N GLU A 644 -15.66 9.97 26.99
CA GLU A 644 -14.73 9.63 28.08
C GLU A 644 -13.64 8.67 27.61
N GLN A 645 -14.02 7.63 26.84
CA GLN A 645 -13.07 6.72 26.20
C GLN A 645 -12.10 7.47 25.27
N ALA A 646 -12.58 8.49 24.56
CA ALA A 646 -11.75 9.32 23.67
C ALA A 646 -10.73 10.19 24.42
N ILE A 647 -11.11 10.74 25.59
CA ILE A 647 -10.21 11.50 26.48
C ILE A 647 -9.15 10.59 27.10
N VAL A 648 -9.52 9.36 27.47
CA VAL A 648 -8.57 8.37 28.01
C VAL A 648 -7.61 7.88 26.92
N ALA A 649 -8.07 7.72 25.68
CA ALA A 649 -7.24 7.31 24.54
C ALA A 649 -6.21 8.39 24.13
N ASP A 650 -6.61 9.67 24.13
CA ASP A 650 -5.69 10.79 23.86
C ASP A 650 -6.07 12.05 24.66
N ARG A 651 -5.31 12.29 25.74
CA ARG A 651 -5.45 13.48 26.60
C ARG A 651 -4.95 14.78 25.97
N LYS A 652 -4.19 14.72 24.87
CA LYS A 652 -3.71 15.93 24.17
C LYS A 652 -4.76 16.50 23.23
N ASN A 653 -5.78 15.71 22.85
CA ASN A 653 -6.79 16.13 21.90
C ASN A 653 -7.89 16.98 22.58
N PRO A 654 -8.04 18.27 22.24
CA PRO A 654 -9.08 19.11 22.82
C PRO A 654 -10.50 18.79 22.30
N LEU A 655 -10.63 18.10 21.15
CA LEU A 655 -11.93 17.81 20.54
C LEU A 655 -12.86 16.96 21.45
N PRO A 656 -12.45 15.78 21.97
CA PRO A 656 -13.25 15.01 22.92
C PRO A 656 -13.81 15.81 24.09
N MET A 657 -12.95 16.55 24.80
CA MET A 657 -13.32 17.33 25.99
C MET A 657 -14.31 18.44 25.61
N TYR A 658 -14.08 19.13 24.49
CA TYR A 658 -14.96 20.18 24.03
C TYR A 658 -16.35 19.66 23.62
N GLN A 659 -16.43 18.50 22.96
CA GLN A 659 -17.73 17.90 22.64
C GLN A 659 -18.42 17.35 23.89
N LYS A 660 -17.70 16.72 24.83
CA LYS A 660 -18.23 16.30 26.15
C LYS A 660 -18.88 17.48 26.87
N ALA A 661 -18.19 18.63 26.95
CA ALA A 661 -18.73 19.85 27.54
C ALA A 661 -20.00 20.35 26.81
N ASN A 662 -20.02 20.37 25.48
CA ASN A 662 -21.24 20.74 24.73
C ASN A 662 -22.41 19.78 25.01
N ILE A 663 -22.18 18.47 25.10
CA ILE A 663 -23.21 17.47 25.42
C ILE A 663 -23.76 17.70 26.84
N LEU A 664 -22.89 17.94 27.84
CA LEU A 664 -23.29 18.29 29.20
C LEU A 664 -24.11 19.58 29.25
N VAL A 665 -23.75 20.61 28.48
CA VAL A 665 -24.56 21.85 28.33
C VAL A 665 -25.92 21.56 27.67
N CYS A 666 -26.01 20.60 26.74
CA CYS A 666 -27.28 20.16 26.17
C CYS A 666 -28.13 19.30 27.12
N LEU A 667 -27.53 18.71 28.16
CA LEU A 667 -28.18 17.95 29.25
C LEU A 667 -28.41 18.79 30.52
N GLU A 668 -28.14 20.10 30.47
CA GLU A 668 -28.26 21.05 31.59
C GLU A 668 -27.38 20.74 32.82
N ARG A 669 -26.42 19.82 32.67
CA ARG A 669 -25.36 19.47 33.65
C ARG A 669 -24.26 20.54 33.66
N LEU A 670 -24.65 21.77 34.04
CA LEU A 670 -23.85 22.99 33.85
C LEU A 670 -22.59 23.06 34.73
N ASP A 671 -22.59 22.45 35.92
CA ASP A 671 -21.43 22.43 36.82
C ASP A 671 -20.34 21.49 36.28
N GLU A 672 -20.67 20.23 35.96
CA GLU A 672 -19.77 19.28 35.30
C GLU A 672 -19.22 19.82 33.97
N ALA A 673 -20.03 20.57 33.21
CA ALA A 673 -19.60 21.21 31.97
C ALA A 673 -18.53 22.31 32.21
N LEU A 674 -18.56 23.01 33.35
CA LEU A 674 -17.52 23.99 33.71
C LEU A 674 -16.24 23.29 34.17
N GLU A 675 -16.33 22.20 34.91
CA GLU A 675 -15.15 21.41 35.34
C GLU A 675 -14.36 20.89 34.12
N VAL A 676 -15.04 20.30 33.14
CA VAL A 676 -14.42 19.83 31.89
C VAL A 676 -13.84 20.98 31.06
N LEU A 677 -14.41 22.20 31.12
CA LEU A 677 -13.90 23.36 30.40
C LEU A 677 -12.71 24.04 31.11
N GLU A 678 -12.64 23.98 32.43
CA GLU A 678 -11.45 24.39 33.19
C GLU A 678 -10.28 23.43 32.96
N GLU A 679 -10.52 22.11 32.92
CA GLU A 679 -9.48 21.12 32.54
C GLU A 679 -9.01 21.34 31.08
N LEU A 680 -9.95 21.51 30.14
CA LEU A 680 -9.63 21.77 28.73
C LEU A 680 -8.84 23.08 28.53
N LYS A 681 -9.09 24.10 29.36
CA LYS A 681 -8.38 25.38 29.34
C LYS A 681 -6.90 25.24 29.75
N GLU A 682 -6.51 24.20 30.50
CA GLU A 682 -5.10 23.92 30.78
C GLU A 682 -4.37 23.35 29.54
N TYR A 683 -5.03 22.47 28.78
CA TYR A 683 -4.46 21.88 27.55
C TYR A 683 -4.54 22.81 26.33
N ALA A 684 -5.60 23.61 26.20
CA ALA A 684 -5.89 24.46 25.05
C ALA A 684 -6.22 25.93 25.42
N PRO A 685 -5.33 26.64 26.14
CA PRO A 685 -5.58 28.02 26.61
C PRO A 685 -5.75 29.06 25.49
N SER A 686 -5.39 28.74 24.25
CA SER A 686 -5.58 29.63 23.09
C SER A 686 -6.99 29.58 22.47
N GLU A 687 -7.83 28.62 22.86
CA GLU A 687 -9.10 28.37 22.19
C GLU A 687 -10.24 29.32 22.62
N SER A 688 -10.49 30.34 21.79
CA SER A 688 -11.66 31.23 21.89
C SER A 688 -13.00 30.48 22.09
N SER A 689 -13.11 29.31 21.46
CA SER A 689 -14.29 28.43 21.51
C SER A 689 -14.65 27.93 22.92
N VAL A 690 -13.64 27.71 23.78
CA VAL A 690 -13.77 27.27 25.18
C VAL A 690 -14.37 28.40 26.01
N TYR A 691 -13.75 29.58 25.99
CA TYR A 691 -14.22 30.77 26.72
C TYR A 691 -15.64 31.19 26.28
N ALA A 692 -15.96 31.09 24.99
CA ALA A 692 -17.29 31.37 24.46
C ALA A 692 -18.37 30.38 24.98
N LEU A 693 -17.99 29.13 25.27
CA LEU A 693 -18.89 28.15 25.88
C LEU A 693 -19.05 28.38 27.39
N MET A 694 -17.96 28.70 28.10
CA MET A 694 -18.01 29.09 29.52
C MET A 694 -18.90 30.33 29.73
N GLY A 695 -18.75 31.37 28.90
CA GLY A 695 -19.62 32.56 28.96
C GLY A 695 -21.09 32.24 28.72
N ARG A 696 -21.40 31.28 27.84
CA ARG A 696 -22.76 30.77 27.60
C ARG A 696 -23.32 30.02 28.82
N ILE A 697 -22.49 29.25 29.53
CA ILE A 697 -22.88 28.58 30.78
C ILE A 697 -23.15 29.60 31.89
N TYR A 698 -22.24 30.56 32.12
CA TYR A 698 -22.45 31.60 33.12
C TYR A 698 -23.67 32.47 32.82
N LYS A 699 -23.98 32.74 31.54
CA LYS A 699 -25.25 33.36 31.15
C LYS A 699 -26.46 32.52 31.60
N ARG A 700 -26.46 31.20 31.35
CA ARG A 700 -27.56 30.31 31.79
C ARG A 700 -27.71 30.20 33.31
N ARG A 701 -26.69 30.56 34.09
CA ARG A 701 -26.73 30.63 35.56
C ARG A 701 -27.01 32.04 36.10
N ASN A 702 -27.42 32.98 35.24
CA ASN A 702 -27.63 34.40 35.54
C ASN A 702 -26.40 35.07 36.22
N MET A 703 -25.19 34.57 35.96
CA MET A 703 -23.94 35.16 36.45
C MET A 703 -23.40 36.16 35.43
N HIS A 704 -24.13 37.25 35.21
CA HIS A 704 -23.92 38.19 34.10
C HIS A 704 -22.48 38.75 34.06
N ASP A 705 -21.88 39.09 35.21
CA ASP A 705 -20.50 39.61 35.28
C ASP A 705 -19.48 38.59 34.77
N LYS A 706 -19.61 37.33 35.20
CA LYS A 706 -18.74 36.23 34.74
C LYS A 706 -18.99 35.93 33.27
N ALA A 707 -20.24 35.94 32.82
CA ALA A 707 -20.57 35.74 31.42
C ALA A 707 -19.91 36.82 30.54
N MET A 708 -19.96 38.08 30.96
CA MET A 708 -19.34 39.21 30.25
C MET A 708 -17.81 39.09 30.22
N LEU A 709 -17.18 38.71 31.35
CA LEU A 709 -15.73 38.44 31.42
C LEU A 709 -15.30 37.33 30.44
N HIS A 710 -15.96 36.17 30.47
CA HIS A 710 -15.59 35.04 29.61
C HIS A 710 -15.90 35.30 28.13
N PHE A 711 -16.94 36.08 27.79
CA PHE A 711 -17.14 36.54 26.41
C PHE A 711 -16.10 37.59 25.97
N GLY A 712 -15.62 38.46 26.87
CA GLY A 712 -14.50 39.37 26.62
C GLY A 712 -13.23 38.59 26.27
N LEU A 713 -12.81 37.68 27.16
CA LEU A 713 -11.69 36.77 26.92
C LEU A 713 -11.84 36.00 25.61
N ALA A 714 -13.03 35.49 25.29
CA ALA A 714 -13.29 34.81 24.03
C ALA A 714 -13.00 35.70 22.81
N LEU A 715 -13.33 37.00 22.85
CA LEU A 715 -13.01 37.96 21.78
C LEU A 715 -11.52 38.30 21.70
N ASP A 716 -10.83 38.41 22.85
CA ASP A 716 -9.39 38.68 22.92
C ASP A 716 -8.57 37.55 22.27
N MET A 717 -9.04 36.30 22.37
CA MET A 717 -8.45 35.13 21.69
C MET A 717 -8.75 35.07 20.17
N LYS A 718 -9.24 36.17 19.57
CA LYS A 718 -9.45 36.37 18.11
C LYS A 718 -10.27 35.26 17.43
N PRO A 719 -11.57 35.12 17.76
CA PRO A 719 -12.45 34.14 17.11
C PRO A 719 -12.57 34.39 15.60
N PRO A 720 -12.95 33.36 14.82
CA PRO A 720 -13.33 33.56 13.42
C PRO A 720 -14.53 34.50 13.31
N ALA A 721 -14.65 35.23 12.20
CA ALA A 721 -15.59 36.36 12.07
C ALA A 721 -17.09 35.99 12.28
N THR A 722 -17.49 34.74 12.04
CA THR A 722 -18.84 34.25 12.34
C THR A 722 -19.12 34.18 13.84
N ASP A 723 -18.09 33.94 14.62
CA ASP A 723 -18.18 33.58 16.04
C ASP A 723 -17.98 34.85 16.88
N VAL A 724 -17.15 35.79 16.41
CA VAL A 724 -17.15 37.20 16.86
C VAL A 724 -18.56 37.79 16.87
N ALA A 725 -19.32 37.59 15.79
CA ALA A 725 -20.69 38.09 15.69
C ALA A 725 -21.64 37.38 16.68
N ALA A 726 -21.51 36.06 16.84
CA ALA A 726 -22.31 35.29 17.79
C ALA A 726 -22.00 35.63 19.26
N ILE A 727 -20.74 35.88 19.60
CA ILE A 727 -20.29 36.29 20.94
C ILE A 727 -20.79 37.69 21.26
N LYS A 728 -20.63 38.66 20.35
CA LYS A 728 -21.16 40.03 20.54
C LYS A 728 -22.68 40.05 20.73
N ALA A 729 -23.42 39.33 19.89
CA ALA A 729 -24.87 39.19 20.06
C ALA A 729 -25.27 38.46 21.37
N ALA A 730 -24.40 37.63 21.94
CA ALA A 730 -24.60 37.02 23.26
C ALA A 730 -24.32 38.01 24.41
N MET A 731 -23.31 38.89 24.26
CA MET A 731 -22.97 39.95 25.21
C MET A 731 -24.02 41.06 25.24
N GLU A 732 -24.51 41.51 24.09
CA GLU A 732 -25.61 42.49 23.98
C GLU A 732 -26.86 41.97 24.71
N LYS A 733 -27.16 40.68 24.53
CA LYS A 733 -28.21 39.96 25.25
C LYS A 733 -27.88 39.64 26.72
N LEU A 734 -26.83 40.20 27.33
CA LEU A 734 -26.67 40.24 28.80
C LEU A 734 -27.25 41.53 29.42
N HIS A 735 -27.48 42.57 28.62
CA HIS A 735 -27.92 43.90 29.08
C HIS A 735 -29.41 44.18 28.85
N VAL A 736 -30.16 43.21 28.31
CA VAL A 736 -31.62 43.29 28.15
C VAL A 736 -32.26 42.43 29.25
N PRO A 737 -33.04 43.01 30.18
CA PRO A 737 -33.86 42.24 31.11
C PRO A 737 -34.95 41.46 30.35
N ASP A 738 -35.30 40.27 30.82
CA ASP A 738 -36.30 39.41 30.17
C ASP A 738 -37.77 39.88 30.40
N GLU A 739 -37.99 41.12 30.85
CA GLU A 739 -39.29 41.71 31.27
C GLU A 739 -40.26 42.08 30.13
N ILE A 740 -40.16 41.45 28.95
CA ILE A 740 -41.03 41.76 27.78
C ILE A 740 -41.69 40.50 27.16
N ASP A 741 -41.23 39.29 27.47
CA ASP A 741 -41.82 38.03 26.97
C ASP A 741 -42.84 37.40 27.97
N GLU A 742 -43.70 38.20 28.59
CA GLU A 742 -44.90 37.71 29.30
C GLU A 742 -46.20 38.40 28.84
N SER A 743 -47.25 37.56 28.73
CA SER A 743 -48.68 37.83 28.53
C SER A 743 -49.21 38.02 27.08
N PRO A 744 -50.34 37.36 26.73
CA PRO A 744 -50.81 36.04 27.20
C PRO A 744 -51.16 35.03 26.08
#